data_AF-A0A8H4RY88-F1
#
_entry.id   AF-A0A8H4RY88-F1
#
_cell.length_a   1.000
_cell.length_b   1.000
_cell.length_c   1.000
_cell.angle_alpha   90.00
_cell.angle_beta   90.00
_cell.angle_gamma   90.00
#
_symmetry.space_group_name_H-M   'P 1'
#
loop_
_entity.id
_entity.type
_entity.pdbx_description
1 polymer ?
#
loop_
_entity_poly.entity_id
_entity_poly.type
_entity_poly.pdbx_seq_one_letter_code
_entity_poly.pdbx_strand_id
1 'polypeptide(L)'
;MADEVYEGAIGIDLGTTYSCVANYEGTNVEIIANEQGSFTTPSFVSFTDKERLIGESAKNQAAMNPKNTVFDIKRLIGRRFDDPTVKKDIESWPFKVVDQEGSPMVEVEYLGENKIFSPQEISAMVLSKMKEVAEVKLGKKVAKAVITVPAYFNDNQRQATKDAGAIAGLNVLRIINEPTAAAIAYGLGAGKSNKERNVLIYDLGGGTFDVSLLNIQGGVFTVKATAGDTHLGGQDFDTNLLDHFKKEFQRKTKKDLSGDPRALRRLRTACERAKRTLSNGAQTTVEIDSLFDGEDFNAQITRARFEDLNSKAFNGTLDPVAQVLKDANIDKSKVDEIVLVGGSTRIPRIQKLLSDFFDGKKLEKSINPDEAVAYGAAVQAGILSGKATSADTADLLLLDVVPLSLGVAMEGNIFAPVVPRGQTVPTIKKRTFTTVADNQQTVQFPVFQGERVNCEDNTSLGEFTLAPIPPMKAGDAVLEVVFEVDVNGILKVTATEKTSGRSANITISNSVGKLSSSEIETMINDAEKFKNSDEAFSKKFEARQQLESYISRVEEIVSDPTMSLKLKRGTKDKIESALSDAMAQLEVEDSTSDDLKKKDLLSDPFNTISSKMGAASFAKKSFAPHLWIAISSERICLRLSRNSGAKNTRPTTFTYALPKSFSPPRQSISPLRNFSTSPILRKKKTRADREREEEAAEKAEPAEDPFDFSILETSISKALEKLSNDLGKLRTGGRFNPEVIEGLRVQLKKESKKSERLGDLAQVLPKGGRMLMVLVGEKDHIHAVQSAIQGAKDINLQPQPDSQNPNQLNVPIPPPTKESRDLALSNANKTGETAKVVVQAARSVQQKRLRAMELKKTVRPDALKKAHKEMEKIVEKGVQDVKKAVDAARKNMEQA
;
A
#
# COMPACT_ATOMS: atom_id res chain seq x y z
N MET A 1 6.72 -13.38 13.93
CA MET A 1 6.56 -12.21 13.02
C MET A 1 7.15 -10.99 13.72
N ALA A 2 7.17 -9.82 13.08
CA ALA A 2 7.36 -8.58 13.82
C ALA A 2 6.06 -8.23 14.57
N ASP A 3 6.18 -7.85 15.85
CA ASP A 3 5.06 -7.34 16.65
C ASP A 3 4.86 -5.83 16.46
N GLU A 4 5.80 -5.16 15.77
CA GLU A 4 5.69 -3.75 15.42
C GLU A 4 4.65 -3.52 14.31
N VAL A 5 3.74 -2.58 14.57
CA VAL A 5 2.74 -2.09 13.61
C VAL A 5 3.34 -0.95 12.78
N TYR A 6 3.06 -0.95 11.49
CA TYR A 6 3.38 0.15 10.58
C TYR A 6 2.46 1.35 10.87
N GLU A 7 3.06 2.46 11.31
CA GLU A 7 2.32 3.68 11.66
C GLU A 7 1.67 4.37 10.45
N GLY A 8 2.22 4.16 9.25
CA GLY A 8 1.74 4.74 7.99
C GLY A 8 0.50 4.05 7.44
N ALA A 9 0.24 4.24 6.15
CA ALA A 9 -0.84 3.57 5.42
C ALA A 9 -0.41 3.27 3.98
N ILE A 10 -0.89 2.16 3.42
CA ILE A 10 -0.59 1.75 2.04
C ILE A 10 -1.68 2.20 1.05
N GLY A 11 -1.31 2.41 -0.20
CA GLY A 11 -2.25 2.54 -1.32
C GLY A 11 -2.45 1.18 -1.98
N ILE A 12 -3.70 0.75 -2.13
CA ILE A 12 -4.05 -0.46 -2.85
C ILE A 12 -4.94 -0.09 -4.03
N ASP A 13 -4.49 -0.44 -5.24
CA ASP A 13 -5.37 -0.59 -6.38
C ASP A 13 -5.99 -2.00 -6.38
N LEU A 14 -7.31 -2.06 -6.24
CA LEU A 14 -8.08 -3.31 -6.28
C LEU A 14 -8.75 -3.44 -7.66
N GLY A 15 -7.99 -3.75 -8.71
CA GLY A 15 -8.52 -3.84 -10.08
C GLY A 15 -9.30 -5.14 -10.35
N THR A 16 -10.11 -5.16 -11.42
CA THR A 16 -10.97 -6.32 -11.77
C THR A 16 -10.19 -7.58 -12.14
N THR A 17 -9.04 -7.42 -12.79
CA THR A 17 -8.19 -8.51 -13.29
C THR A 17 -6.87 -8.65 -12.54
N TYR A 18 -6.36 -7.53 -12.02
CA TYR A 18 -5.07 -7.39 -11.35
C TYR A 18 -5.22 -6.32 -10.26
N SER A 19 -4.57 -6.52 -9.12
CA SER A 19 -4.39 -5.56 -8.04
C SER A 19 -2.91 -5.16 -7.93
N CYS A 20 -2.67 -3.94 -7.46
CA CYS A 20 -1.33 -3.37 -7.29
C CYS A 20 -1.26 -2.68 -5.92
N VAL A 21 -0.12 -2.76 -5.23
CA VAL A 21 0.05 -2.16 -3.89
C VAL A 21 1.32 -1.32 -3.83
N ALA A 22 1.23 -0.16 -3.18
CA ALA A 22 2.29 0.83 -3.12
C ALA A 22 2.33 1.53 -1.75
N ASN A 23 3.49 2.09 -1.40
CA ASN A 23 3.71 2.83 -0.16
C ASN A 23 4.32 4.22 -0.42
N TYR A 24 4.09 5.19 0.46
CA TYR A 24 4.67 6.53 0.37
C TYR A 24 5.15 7.06 1.72
N GLU A 25 6.47 7.16 1.88
CA GLU A 25 7.12 7.64 3.11
C GLU A 25 7.59 9.11 3.02
N GLY A 26 6.91 9.94 2.23
CA GLY A 26 7.18 11.38 2.17
C GLY A 26 8.36 11.81 1.30
N THR A 27 8.89 10.93 0.44
CA THR A 27 9.88 11.32 -0.60
C THR A 27 9.51 10.74 -1.96
N ASN A 28 9.67 9.43 -2.15
CA ASN A 28 9.24 8.69 -3.34
C ASN A 28 8.12 7.71 -2.99
N VAL A 29 7.26 7.42 -3.97
CA VAL A 29 6.34 6.27 -3.90
C VAL A 29 7.10 5.03 -4.34
N GLU A 30 6.93 3.92 -3.61
CA GLU A 30 7.44 2.62 -4.02
C GLU A 30 6.27 1.70 -4.36
N ILE A 31 6.25 1.19 -5.60
CA ILE A 31 5.36 0.09 -6.00
C ILE A 31 5.98 -1.22 -5.50
N ILE A 32 5.21 -2.04 -4.81
CA ILE A 32 5.72 -3.22 -4.11
C ILE A 32 5.50 -4.47 -4.97
N ALA A 33 6.59 -5.17 -5.28
CA ALA A 33 6.54 -6.45 -5.97
C ALA A 33 6.10 -7.58 -5.01
N ASN A 34 5.29 -8.51 -5.52
CA ASN A 34 4.89 -9.73 -4.82
C ASN A 34 6.03 -10.77 -4.76
N GLU A 35 5.78 -11.92 -4.15
CA GLU A 35 6.77 -13.00 -3.97
C GLU A 35 7.32 -13.59 -5.28
N GLN A 36 6.68 -13.34 -6.42
CA GLN A 36 7.15 -13.75 -7.76
C GLN A 36 7.91 -12.61 -8.49
N GLY A 37 8.10 -11.46 -7.84
CA GLY A 37 8.76 -10.28 -8.42
C GLY A 37 7.86 -9.44 -9.33
N SER A 38 6.54 -9.64 -9.32
CA SER A 38 5.59 -8.86 -10.11
C SER A 38 4.97 -7.72 -9.29
N PHE A 39 4.95 -6.50 -9.86
CA PHE A 39 4.29 -5.33 -9.26
C PHE A 39 2.76 -5.41 -9.28
N THR A 40 2.19 -6.25 -10.16
CA THR A 40 0.74 -6.50 -10.24
C THR A 40 0.45 -7.97 -9.94
N THR A 41 -0.55 -8.25 -9.11
CA THR A 41 -0.98 -9.61 -8.75
C THR A 41 -2.40 -9.86 -9.26
N PRO A 42 -2.74 -11.01 -9.88
CA PRO A 42 -4.08 -11.26 -10.38
C PRO A 42 -5.16 -11.19 -9.30
N SER A 43 -6.33 -10.65 -9.66
CA SER A 43 -7.53 -10.62 -8.80
C SER A 43 -8.26 -11.96 -8.83
N PHE A 44 -7.53 -13.02 -8.49
CA PHE A 44 -7.96 -14.42 -8.52
C PHE A 44 -7.86 -15.03 -7.12
N VAL A 45 -8.87 -15.77 -6.70
CA VAL A 45 -8.91 -16.57 -5.46
C VAL A 45 -9.34 -17.98 -5.84
N SER A 46 -8.70 -19.01 -5.29
CA SER A 46 -9.07 -20.40 -5.58
C SER A 46 -9.01 -21.28 -4.34
N PHE A 47 -10.06 -22.07 -4.16
CA PHE A 47 -10.25 -22.95 -3.02
C PHE A 47 -9.90 -24.39 -3.37
N THR A 48 -9.34 -25.12 -2.41
CA THR A 48 -8.94 -26.53 -2.55
C THR A 48 -9.45 -27.37 -1.37
N ASP A 49 -9.07 -28.65 -1.33
CA ASP A 49 -9.24 -29.53 -0.18
C ASP A 49 -8.42 -29.12 1.06
N LYS A 50 -7.41 -28.24 0.90
CA LYS A 50 -6.38 -27.98 1.93
C LYS A 50 -6.13 -26.50 2.25
N GLU A 51 -6.19 -25.62 1.26
CA GLU A 51 -5.78 -24.21 1.36
C GLU A 51 -6.52 -23.28 0.39
N ARG A 52 -6.34 -21.96 0.57
CA ARG A 52 -6.77 -20.93 -0.39
C ARG A 52 -5.58 -20.35 -1.14
N LEU A 53 -5.54 -20.56 -2.45
CA LEU A 53 -4.59 -19.87 -3.33
C LEU A 53 -5.12 -18.49 -3.71
N ILE A 54 -4.26 -17.47 -3.74
CA ILE A 54 -4.60 -16.10 -4.12
C ILE A 54 -3.53 -15.57 -5.09
N GLY A 55 -3.92 -14.82 -6.11
CA GLY A 55 -2.99 -14.25 -7.09
C GLY A 55 -2.58 -15.23 -8.19
N GLU A 56 -1.29 -15.22 -8.57
CA GLU A 56 -0.78 -16.04 -9.69
C GLU A 56 -0.96 -17.55 -9.45
N SER A 57 -0.84 -18.02 -8.20
CA SER A 57 -1.10 -19.43 -7.85
C SER A 57 -2.53 -19.86 -8.18
N ALA A 58 -3.52 -18.99 -7.91
CA ALA A 58 -4.92 -19.22 -8.30
C ALA A 58 -5.12 -19.10 -9.82
N LYS A 59 -4.53 -18.09 -10.47
CA LYS A 59 -4.62 -17.92 -11.94
C LYS A 59 -4.02 -19.10 -12.70
N ASN A 60 -2.93 -19.68 -12.21
CA ASN A 60 -2.27 -20.84 -12.82
C ASN A 60 -3.10 -22.12 -12.74
N GLN A 61 -3.74 -22.42 -11.60
CA GLN A 61 -4.58 -23.62 -11.48
C GLN A 61 -6.00 -23.48 -12.06
N ALA A 62 -6.40 -22.29 -12.54
CA ALA A 62 -7.76 -22.01 -12.99
C ALA A 62 -8.29 -22.97 -14.08
N ALA A 63 -7.41 -23.54 -14.91
CA ALA A 63 -7.79 -24.53 -15.93
C ALA A 63 -7.90 -25.97 -15.41
N MET A 64 -7.43 -26.26 -14.19
CA MET A 64 -7.55 -27.55 -13.52
C MET A 64 -8.71 -27.54 -12.51
N ASN A 65 -8.93 -26.42 -11.83
CA ASN A 65 -9.96 -26.23 -10.81
C ASN A 65 -10.99 -25.12 -11.18
N PRO A 66 -11.59 -25.13 -12.39
CA PRO A 66 -12.35 -23.98 -12.91
C PRO A 66 -13.60 -23.62 -12.09
N LYS A 67 -14.20 -24.58 -11.36
CA LYS A 67 -15.40 -24.32 -10.54
C LYS A 67 -15.09 -23.59 -9.23
N ASN A 68 -13.92 -23.85 -8.64
CA ASN A 68 -13.51 -23.27 -7.35
C ASN A 68 -12.39 -22.23 -7.52
N THR A 69 -12.16 -21.72 -8.73
CA THR A 69 -11.34 -20.52 -8.99
C THR A 69 -12.25 -19.34 -9.33
N VAL A 70 -12.36 -18.41 -8.40
CA VAL A 70 -13.14 -17.17 -8.51
C VAL A 70 -12.26 -16.05 -9.05
N PHE A 71 -12.80 -15.27 -9.99
CA PHE A 71 -12.15 -14.12 -10.61
C PHE A 71 -13.22 -13.11 -11.08
N ASP A 72 -12.80 -11.93 -11.53
CA ASP A 72 -13.67 -10.84 -12.00
C ASP A 72 -14.68 -10.30 -10.95
N ILE A 73 -14.53 -10.66 -9.67
CA ILE A 73 -15.49 -10.41 -8.57
C ILE A 73 -15.87 -8.92 -8.39
N LYS A 74 -15.01 -7.99 -8.82
CA LYS A 74 -15.27 -6.54 -8.81
C LYS A 74 -16.43 -6.12 -9.73
N ARG A 75 -16.88 -6.98 -10.66
CA ARG A 75 -18.15 -6.80 -11.38
C ARG A 75 -19.36 -7.12 -10.49
N LEU A 76 -19.25 -8.17 -9.67
CA LEU A 76 -20.32 -8.69 -8.81
C LEU A 76 -20.51 -7.88 -7.51
N ILE A 77 -19.45 -7.28 -6.98
CA ILE A 77 -19.48 -6.55 -5.70
C ILE A 77 -20.47 -5.38 -5.71
N GLY A 78 -21.29 -5.31 -4.66
CA GLY A 78 -22.31 -4.26 -4.47
C GLY A 78 -23.51 -4.32 -5.42
N ARG A 79 -23.74 -5.44 -6.10
CA ARG A 79 -24.87 -5.64 -7.03
C ARG A 79 -25.92 -6.58 -6.49
N ARG A 80 -27.10 -6.55 -7.11
CA ARG A 80 -28.18 -7.52 -6.90
C ARG A 80 -28.01 -8.74 -7.79
N PHE A 81 -28.51 -9.89 -7.33
CA PHE A 81 -28.54 -11.12 -8.13
C PHE A 81 -29.50 -11.01 -9.32
N ASP A 82 -30.47 -10.09 -9.29
CA ASP A 82 -31.42 -9.80 -10.38
C ASP A 82 -30.94 -8.73 -11.37
N ASP A 83 -29.77 -8.11 -11.17
CA ASP A 83 -29.17 -7.16 -12.11
C ASP A 83 -28.91 -7.83 -13.48
N PRO A 84 -29.40 -7.28 -14.61
CA PRO A 84 -29.16 -7.82 -15.94
C PRO A 84 -27.67 -8.00 -16.29
N THR A 85 -26.75 -7.19 -15.75
CA THR A 85 -25.31 -7.42 -15.98
C THR A 85 -24.81 -8.64 -15.23
N VAL A 86 -25.26 -8.84 -14.00
CA VAL A 86 -24.95 -10.02 -13.18
C VAL A 86 -25.50 -11.29 -13.81
N LYS A 87 -26.75 -11.28 -14.31
CA LYS A 87 -27.31 -12.43 -15.05
C LYS A 87 -26.45 -12.82 -16.24
N LYS A 88 -26.10 -11.84 -17.08
CA LYS A 88 -25.27 -12.05 -18.28
C LYS A 88 -23.87 -12.57 -17.94
N ASP A 89 -23.23 -12.04 -16.90
CA ASP A 89 -21.85 -12.43 -16.58
C ASP A 89 -21.81 -13.83 -15.90
N ILE A 90 -22.86 -14.22 -15.15
CA ILE A 90 -23.06 -15.59 -14.62
C ILE A 90 -23.11 -16.64 -15.74
N GLU A 91 -23.73 -16.35 -16.89
CA GLU A 91 -23.71 -17.27 -18.06
C GLU A 91 -22.30 -17.53 -18.61
N SER A 92 -21.31 -16.71 -18.23
CA SER A 92 -19.93 -16.75 -18.74
C SER A 92 -18.89 -17.23 -17.73
N TRP A 93 -19.26 -17.34 -16.45
CA TRP A 93 -18.38 -17.74 -15.36
C TRP A 93 -18.40 -19.26 -15.11
N PRO A 94 -17.25 -19.88 -14.77
CA PRO A 94 -17.17 -21.32 -14.50
C PRO A 94 -17.49 -21.70 -13.04
N PHE A 95 -17.46 -20.71 -12.13
CA PHE A 95 -17.83 -20.85 -10.72
C PHE A 95 -19.32 -20.57 -10.51
N LYS A 96 -19.91 -21.13 -9.46
CA LYS A 96 -21.35 -21.01 -9.19
C LYS A 96 -21.65 -19.70 -8.45
N VAL A 97 -22.69 -18.99 -8.88
CA VAL A 97 -23.26 -17.85 -8.15
C VAL A 97 -24.71 -18.20 -7.79
N VAL A 98 -25.10 -17.91 -6.55
CA VAL A 98 -26.42 -18.19 -5.98
C VAL A 98 -27.06 -16.91 -5.44
N ASP A 99 -28.38 -16.94 -5.28
CA ASP A 99 -29.15 -15.86 -4.65
C ASP A 99 -29.20 -16.05 -3.13
N GLN A 100 -28.89 -15.01 -2.38
CA GLN A 100 -29.19 -14.92 -0.96
C GLN A 100 -29.87 -13.56 -0.69
N GLU A 101 -31.20 -13.60 -0.55
CA GLU A 101 -32.06 -12.44 -0.28
C GLU A 101 -31.91 -11.27 -1.28
N GLY A 102 -31.64 -11.60 -2.55
CA GLY A 102 -31.39 -10.65 -3.64
C GLY A 102 -29.91 -10.26 -3.79
N SER A 103 -29.02 -10.74 -2.92
CA SER A 103 -27.57 -10.55 -3.02
C SER A 103 -26.92 -11.74 -3.75
N PRO A 104 -25.99 -11.51 -4.70
CA PRO A 104 -25.28 -12.57 -5.41
C PRO A 104 -24.10 -13.08 -4.58
N MET A 105 -24.15 -14.35 -4.19
CA MET A 105 -23.10 -15.00 -3.39
C MET A 105 -22.39 -16.07 -4.23
N VAL A 106 -21.10 -16.29 -3.99
CA VAL A 106 -20.29 -17.28 -4.73
C VAL A 106 -20.23 -18.58 -3.95
N GLU A 107 -20.61 -19.70 -4.58
CA GLU A 107 -20.58 -21.03 -3.99
C GLU A 107 -19.39 -21.85 -4.54
N VAL A 108 -18.57 -22.39 -3.64
CA VAL A 108 -17.35 -23.15 -3.93
C VAL A 108 -17.20 -24.33 -2.99
N GLU A 109 -16.49 -25.37 -3.43
CA GLU A 109 -16.01 -26.45 -2.58
C GLU A 109 -14.69 -26.03 -1.91
N TYR A 110 -14.62 -26.08 -0.59
CA TYR A 110 -13.45 -25.71 0.21
C TYR A 110 -13.36 -26.57 1.47
N LEU A 111 -12.19 -27.17 1.73
CA LEU A 111 -11.96 -28.11 2.85
C LEU A 111 -12.94 -29.30 2.88
N GLY A 112 -13.42 -29.74 1.71
CA GLY A 112 -14.40 -30.82 1.56
C GLY A 112 -15.86 -30.43 1.85
N GLU A 113 -16.14 -29.14 2.10
CA GLU A 113 -17.48 -28.61 2.33
C GLU A 113 -17.86 -27.57 1.28
N ASN A 114 -19.15 -27.47 0.93
CA ASN A 114 -19.65 -26.34 0.15
C ASN A 114 -19.68 -25.08 1.04
N LYS A 115 -18.97 -24.04 0.62
CA LYS A 115 -18.96 -22.70 1.25
C LYS A 115 -19.61 -21.69 0.32
N ILE A 116 -20.31 -20.73 0.93
CA ILE A 116 -20.93 -19.60 0.26
C ILE A 116 -20.21 -18.35 0.78
N PHE A 117 -19.66 -17.54 -0.12
CA PHE A 117 -18.92 -16.32 0.20
C PHE A 117 -19.54 -15.11 -0.49
N SER A 118 -19.58 -13.98 0.22
CA SER A 118 -19.92 -12.70 -0.37
C SER A 118 -18.84 -12.18 -1.33
N PRO A 119 -19.19 -11.34 -2.32
CA PRO A 119 -18.21 -10.61 -3.11
C PRO A 119 -17.23 -9.77 -2.25
N GLN A 120 -17.68 -9.29 -1.08
CA GLN A 120 -16.88 -8.58 -0.10
C GLN A 120 -15.78 -9.48 0.49
N GLU A 121 -16.10 -10.71 0.92
CA GLU A 121 -15.11 -11.65 1.46
C GLU A 121 -14.08 -12.09 0.42
N ILE A 122 -14.51 -12.42 -0.80
CA ILE A 122 -13.57 -12.78 -1.88
C ILE A 122 -12.65 -11.59 -2.21
N SER A 123 -13.18 -10.36 -2.20
CA SER A 123 -12.36 -9.14 -2.36
C SER A 123 -11.44 -8.90 -1.17
N ALA A 124 -11.87 -9.21 0.05
CA ALA A 124 -11.07 -9.13 1.27
C ALA A 124 -9.90 -10.11 1.26
N MET A 125 -10.03 -11.28 0.63
CA MET A 125 -8.92 -12.21 0.41
C MET A 125 -7.86 -11.60 -0.51
N VAL A 126 -8.26 -10.96 -1.62
CA VAL A 126 -7.33 -10.23 -2.52
C VAL A 126 -6.66 -9.06 -1.78
N LEU A 127 -7.42 -8.27 -1.02
CA LEU A 127 -6.89 -7.17 -0.20
C LEU A 127 -5.93 -7.67 0.91
N SER A 128 -6.22 -8.81 1.53
CA SER A 128 -5.33 -9.45 2.52
C SER A 128 -4.00 -9.86 1.89
N LYS A 129 -4.01 -10.40 0.66
CA LYS A 129 -2.79 -10.70 -0.08
C LYS A 129 -1.98 -9.45 -0.43
N MET A 130 -2.64 -8.32 -0.75
CA MET A 130 -1.95 -7.04 -1.00
C MET A 130 -1.34 -6.46 0.27
N LYS A 131 -2.05 -6.57 1.40
CA LYS A 131 -1.54 -6.27 2.75
C LYS A 131 -0.31 -7.13 3.07
N GLU A 132 -0.37 -8.44 2.89
CA GLU A 132 0.76 -9.36 3.16
C GLU A 132 2.00 -9.05 2.32
N VAL A 133 1.84 -8.74 1.03
CA VAL A 133 2.93 -8.28 0.16
C VAL A 133 3.59 -7.01 0.71
N ALA A 134 2.80 -6.05 1.23
CA ALA A 134 3.32 -4.87 1.91
C ALA A 134 3.95 -5.18 3.29
N GLU A 135 3.37 -6.06 4.10
CA GLU A 135 3.90 -6.47 5.41
C GLU A 135 5.27 -7.15 5.29
N VAL A 136 5.44 -8.02 4.29
CA VAL A 136 6.73 -8.66 3.96
C VAL A 136 7.76 -7.62 3.52
N LYS A 137 7.37 -6.63 2.71
CA LYS A 137 8.25 -5.56 2.24
C LYS A 137 8.68 -4.59 3.33
N LEU A 138 7.75 -4.22 4.24
CA LEU A 138 7.98 -3.22 5.29
C LEU A 138 8.53 -3.84 6.59
N GLY A 139 8.44 -5.18 6.75
CA GLY A 139 8.86 -5.88 7.96
C GLY A 139 7.98 -5.59 9.18
N LYS A 140 6.77 -5.05 8.98
CA LYS A 140 5.84 -4.59 10.04
C LYS A 140 4.39 -4.85 9.64
N LYS A 141 3.50 -5.06 10.62
CA LYS A 141 2.06 -5.31 10.36
C LYS A 141 1.36 -4.05 9.85
N VAL A 142 0.54 -4.14 8.80
CA VAL A 142 -0.11 -3.00 8.16
C VAL A 142 -1.60 -2.96 8.51
N ALA A 143 -2.02 -1.89 9.20
CA ALA A 143 -3.36 -1.75 9.75
C ALA A 143 -4.21 -0.64 9.08
N LYS A 144 -3.67 0.09 8.10
CA LYS A 144 -4.32 1.24 7.45
C LYS A 144 -4.11 1.22 5.94
N ALA A 145 -5.14 1.56 5.17
CA ALA A 145 -5.05 1.64 3.71
C ALA A 145 -5.90 2.76 3.12
N VAL A 146 -5.57 3.15 1.88
CA VAL A 146 -6.45 3.81 0.92
C VAL A 146 -6.71 2.82 -0.21
N ILE A 147 -7.98 2.60 -0.54
CA ILE A 147 -8.41 1.59 -1.53
C ILE A 147 -9.10 2.30 -2.70
N THR A 148 -8.84 1.84 -3.93
CA THR A 148 -9.42 2.43 -5.14
C THR A 148 -10.78 1.86 -5.49
N VAL A 149 -11.61 2.68 -6.15
CA VAL A 149 -12.85 2.27 -6.83
C VAL A 149 -12.98 3.01 -8.16
N PRO A 150 -13.71 2.44 -9.14
CA PRO A 150 -14.05 3.15 -10.37
C PRO A 150 -14.80 4.44 -10.03
N ALA A 151 -14.56 5.52 -10.76
CA ALA A 151 -15.23 6.79 -10.51
C ALA A 151 -16.76 6.63 -10.62
N TYR A 152 -17.23 5.82 -11.58
CA TYR A 152 -18.65 5.53 -11.78
C TYR A 152 -19.25 4.45 -10.85
N PHE A 153 -18.53 3.96 -9.81
CA PHE A 153 -19.14 3.09 -8.79
C PHE A 153 -20.25 3.79 -8.02
N ASN A 154 -21.37 3.07 -7.85
CA ASN A 154 -22.52 3.51 -7.05
C ASN A 154 -22.26 3.36 -5.53
N ASP A 155 -23.17 3.91 -4.73
CA ASP A 155 -23.06 3.92 -3.26
C ASP A 155 -22.92 2.51 -2.63
N ASN A 156 -23.69 1.53 -3.11
CA ASN A 156 -23.63 0.14 -2.63
C ASN A 156 -22.28 -0.50 -2.94
N GLN A 157 -21.71 -0.25 -4.13
CA GLN A 157 -20.40 -0.76 -4.52
C GLN A 157 -19.25 -0.10 -3.74
N ARG A 158 -19.37 1.19 -3.40
CA ARG A 158 -18.41 1.93 -2.56
C ARG A 158 -18.41 1.39 -1.13
N GLN A 159 -19.58 1.18 -0.55
CA GLN A 159 -19.71 0.60 0.79
C GLN A 159 -19.19 -0.85 0.82
N ALA A 160 -19.61 -1.70 -0.12
CA ALA A 160 -19.13 -3.09 -0.21
C ALA A 160 -17.59 -3.19 -0.33
N THR A 161 -16.96 -2.29 -1.09
CA THR A 161 -15.48 -2.27 -1.23
C THR A 161 -14.79 -1.81 0.06
N LYS A 162 -15.40 -0.88 0.80
CA LYS A 162 -14.93 -0.44 2.12
C LYS A 162 -15.07 -1.55 3.17
N ASP A 163 -16.16 -2.30 3.13
CA ASP A 163 -16.41 -3.45 4.01
C ASP A 163 -15.43 -4.60 3.72
N ALA A 164 -15.11 -4.87 2.45
CA ALA A 164 -14.04 -5.79 2.08
C ALA A 164 -12.66 -5.39 2.67
N GLY A 165 -12.38 -4.08 2.76
CA GLY A 165 -11.21 -3.56 3.46
C GLY A 165 -11.24 -3.83 4.97
N ALA A 166 -12.39 -3.64 5.62
CA ALA A 166 -12.57 -3.97 7.03
C ALA A 166 -12.38 -5.48 7.30
N ILE A 167 -12.94 -6.34 6.45
CA ILE A 167 -12.80 -7.81 6.54
C ILE A 167 -11.33 -8.25 6.35
N ALA A 168 -10.53 -7.55 5.53
CA ALA A 168 -9.09 -7.77 5.41
C ALA A 168 -8.25 -7.26 6.62
N GLY A 169 -8.92 -6.74 7.66
CA GLY A 169 -8.27 -6.12 8.82
C GLY A 169 -7.50 -4.85 8.44
N LEU A 170 -8.07 -4.00 7.59
CA LEU A 170 -7.53 -2.69 7.20
C LEU A 170 -8.50 -1.57 7.61
N ASN A 171 -7.99 -0.58 8.35
CA ASN A 171 -8.69 0.69 8.52
C ASN A 171 -8.61 1.48 7.20
N VAL A 172 -9.73 1.52 6.47
CA VAL A 172 -9.86 2.23 5.19
C VAL A 172 -9.98 3.74 5.43
N LEU A 173 -8.86 4.44 5.39
CA LEU A 173 -8.77 5.89 5.62
C LEU A 173 -9.47 6.71 4.53
N ARG A 174 -9.55 6.15 3.31
CA ARG A 174 -10.22 6.73 2.14
C ARG A 174 -10.54 5.65 1.11
N ILE A 175 -11.73 5.74 0.53
CA ILE A 175 -12.03 5.22 -0.81
C ILE A 175 -11.73 6.34 -1.81
N ILE A 176 -10.87 6.08 -2.80
CA ILE A 176 -10.45 7.05 -3.83
C ILE A 176 -10.88 6.59 -5.23
N ASN A 177 -11.30 7.54 -6.07
CA ASN A 177 -11.66 7.24 -7.45
C ASN A 177 -10.39 6.93 -8.29
N GLU A 178 -10.41 5.85 -9.09
CA GLU A 178 -9.30 5.37 -9.93
C GLU A 178 -8.67 6.48 -10.80
N PRO A 179 -9.43 7.21 -11.64
CA PRO A 179 -8.86 8.31 -12.43
C PRO A 179 -8.40 9.50 -11.58
N THR A 180 -8.97 9.73 -10.38
CA THR A 180 -8.49 10.77 -9.45
C THR A 180 -7.13 10.37 -8.87
N ALA A 181 -6.91 9.10 -8.53
CA ALA A 181 -5.61 8.59 -8.11
C ALA A 181 -4.58 8.68 -9.25
N ALA A 182 -4.92 8.28 -10.47
CA ALA A 182 -4.03 8.42 -11.62
C ALA A 182 -3.71 9.90 -11.95
N ALA A 183 -4.64 10.82 -11.72
CA ALA A 183 -4.40 12.26 -11.84
C ALA A 183 -3.37 12.77 -10.82
N ILE A 184 -3.37 12.27 -9.58
CA ILE A 184 -2.32 12.57 -8.57
C ILE A 184 -0.96 12.08 -9.07
N ALA A 185 -0.88 10.84 -9.56
CA ALA A 185 0.35 10.26 -10.10
C ALA A 185 0.91 11.07 -11.28
N TYR A 186 0.04 11.55 -12.17
CA TYR A 186 0.40 12.47 -13.24
C TYR A 186 0.88 13.82 -12.70
N GLY A 187 0.07 14.49 -11.86
CA GLY A 187 0.28 15.87 -11.42
C GLY A 187 1.41 16.09 -10.42
N LEU A 188 1.79 15.09 -9.63
CA LEU A 188 3.01 15.14 -8.82
C LEU A 188 4.26 14.66 -9.59
N GLY A 189 4.07 13.79 -10.59
CA GLY A 189 5.12 13.31 -11.47
C GLY A 189 5.35 14.22 -12.69
N ALA A 190 5.26 13.63 -13.88
CA ALA A 190 5.61 14.29 -15.14
C ALA A 190 4.76 15.54 -15.48
N GLY A 191 3.55 15.65 -14.92
CA GLY A 191 2.63 16.77 -15.13
C GLY A 191 2.87 17.98 -14.23
N LYS A 192 3.78 17.90 -13.25
CA LYS A 192 3.94 18.90 -12.17
C LYS A 192 4.14 20.32 -12.69
N SER A 193 3.17 21.19 -12.40
CA SER A 193 3.13 22.54 -12.96
C SER A 193 2.32 23.51 -12.10
N ASN A 194 2.82 24.74 -11.96
CA ASN A 194 2.08 25.85 -11.33
C ASN A 194 1.10 26.53 -12.31
N LYS A 195 1.04 26.08 -13.57
CA LYS A 195 0.03 26.47 -14.54
C LYS A 195 -1.23 25.63 -14.33
N GLU A 196 -2.38 26.27 -14.35
CA GLU A 196 -3.67 25.61 -14.49
C GLU A 196 -3.72 24.80 -15.79
N ARG A 197 -4.27 23.59 -15.75
CA ARG A 197 -4.53 22.72 -16.92
C ARG A 197 -5.81 21.92 -16.74
N ASN A 198 -6.55 21.70 -17.83
CA ASN A 198 -7.64 20.73 -17.90
C ASN A 198 -7.09 19.40 -18.45
N VAL A 199 -7.00 18.39 -17.60
CA VAL A 199 -6.42 17.08 -17.90
C VAL A 199 -7.55 16.05 -17.94
N LEU A 200 -7.73 15.40 -19.09
CA LEU A 200 -8.65 14.28 -19.22
C LEU A 200 -7.92 12.98 -18.91
N ILE A 201 -8.43 12.25 -17.93
CA ILE A 201 -8.01 10.87 -17.63
C ILE A 201 -8.96 9.94 -18.37
N TYR A 202 -8.40 9.01 -19.13
CA TYR A 202 -9.12 7.94 -19.80
C TYR A 202 -8.60 6.61 -19.24
N ASP A 203 -9.41 5.94 -18.42
CA ASP A 203 -9.04 4.70 -17.74
C ASP A 203 -9.86 3.54 -18.28
N LEU A 204 -9.22 2.62 -19.02
CA LEU A 204 -9.85 1.43 -19.58
C LEU A 204 -9.14 0.19 -19.04
N GLY A 205 -9.69 -0.36 -17.97
CA GLY A 205 -9.09 -1.42 -17.18
C GLY A 205 -9.42 -2.84 -17.67
N GLY A 206 -9.45 -3.76 -16.71
CA GLY A 206 -9.76 -5.18 -16.93
C GLY A 206 -11.24 -5.44 -17.21
N GLY A 207 -12.15 -4.75 -16.50
CA GLY A 207 -13.60 -4.91 -16.67
C GLY A 207 -14.42 -3.64 -16.44
N THR A 208 -13.77 -2.48 -16.26
CA THR A 208 -14.36 -1.17 -15.98
C THR A 208 -13.74 -0.10 -16.90
N PHE A 209 -14.54 0.92 -17.22
CA PHE A 209 -14.15 2.07 -18.01
C PHE A 209 -14.58 3.36 -17.31
N ASP A 210 -13.66 4.29 -17.05
CA ASP A 210 -13.94 5.61 -16.51
C ASP A 210 -13.31 6.71 -17.37
N VAL A 211 -13.98 7.85 -17.44
CA VAL A 211 -13.44 9.10 -17.95
C VAL A 211 -13.69 10.20 -16.92
N SER A 212 -12.64 10.94 -16.57
CA SER A 212 -12.75 12.12 -15.70
C SER A 212 -11.97 13.28 -16.29
N LEU A 213 -12.59 14.47 -16.30
CA LEU A 213 -11.90 15.71 -16.64
C LEU A 213 -11.60 16.48 -15.35
N LEU A 214 -10.31 16.65 -15.05
CA LEU A 214 -9.84 17.38 -13.90
C LEU A 214 -9.22 18.71 -14.31
N ASN A 215 -9.44 19.73 -13.50
CA ASN A 215 -8.67 20.96 -13.52
C ASN A 215 -7.58 20.85 -12.43
N ILE A 216 -6.32 20.98 -12.84
CA ILE A 216 -5.15 20.79 -12.00
C ILE A 216 -4.38 22.10 -11.96
N GLN A 217 -4.13 22.63 -10.76
CA GLN A 217 -3.41 23.89 -10.55
C GLN A 217 -2.49 23.76 -9.33
N GLY A 218 -1.20 23.52 -9.56
CA GLY A 218 -0.25 23.21 -8.49
C GLY A 218 -0.65 21.93 -7.75
N GLY A 219 -0.87 22.03 -6.44
CA GLY A 219 -1.38 20.93 -5.61
C GLY A 219 -2.90 20.75 -5.60
N VAL A 220 -3.68 21.63 -6.25
CA VAL A 220 -5.15 21.54 -6.27
C VAL A 220 -5.62 20.73 -7.47
N PHE A 221 -6.37 19.67 -7.20
CA PHE A 221 -6.97 18.76 -8.17
C PHE A 221 -8.50 18.80 -8.02
N THR A 222 -9.19 19.38 -9.00
CA THR A 222 -10.66 19.51 -8.99
C THR A 222 -11.26 18.71 -10.13
N VAL A 223 -12.02 17.65 -9.83
CA VAL A 223 -12.83 16.94 -10.83
C VAL A 223 -13.95 17.87 -11.29
N LYS A 224 -14.05 18.11 -12.60
CA LYS A 224 -15.11 18.94 -13.21
C LYS A 224 -16.31 18.09 -13.61
N ALA A 225 -16.05 16.90 -14.17
CA ALA A 225 -17.06 15.90 -14.49
C ALA A 225 -16.42 14.51 -14.57
N THR A 226 -17.25 13.48 -14.38
CA THR A 226 -16.91 12.07 -14.58
C THR A 226 -18.09 11.31 -15.17
N ALA A 227 -17.79 10.32 -16.03
CA ALA A 227 -18.74 9.35 -16.58
C ALA A 227 -17.99 8.06 -16.93
N GLY A 228 -18.68 6.93 -16.98
CA GLY A 228 -18.05 5.65 -17.28
C GLY A 228 -19.03 4.54 -17.57
N ASP A 229 -18.49 3.33 -17.75
CA ASP A 229 -19.23 2.07 -17.78
C ASP A 229 -18.53 1.06 -16.86
N THR A 230 -19.23 0.67 -15.80
CA THR A 230 -18.69 -0.27 -14.80
C THR A 230 -18.63 -1.72 -15.30
N HIS A 231 -19.13 -2.02 -16.50
CA HIS A 231 -19.20 -3.35 -17.12
C HIS A 231 -18.60 -3.40 -18.54
N LEU A 232 -17.64 -2.51 -18.83
CA LEU A 232 -16.88 -2.48 -20.08
C LEU A 232 -15.38 -2.53 -19.81
N GLY A 233 -14.66 -3.51 -20.37
CA GLY A 233 -13.20 -3.55 -20.28
C GLY A 233 -12.54 -4.69 -21.07
N GLY A 234 -11.28 -4.94 -20.73
CA GLY A 234 -10.44 -5.95 -21.38
C GLY A 234 -11.04 -7.37 -21.45
N GLN A 235 -11.85 -7.77 -20.46
CA GLN A 235 -12.54 -9.07 -20.39
C GLN A 235 -13.57 -9.25 -21.51
N ASP A 236 -14.33 -8.21 -21.84
CA ASP A 236 -15.36 -8.30 -22.90
C ASP A 236 -14.70 -8.49 -24.27
N PHE A 237 -13.53 -7.87 -24.47
CA PHE A 237 -12.73 -8.08 -25.68
C PHE A 237 -12.16 -9.50 -25.78
N ASP A 238 -11.86 -10.14 -24.64
CA ASP A 238 -11.51 -11.57 -24.60
C ASP A 238 -12.73 -12.47 -24.82
N THR A 239 -13.91 -12.11 -24.32
CA THR A 239 -15.17 -12.84 -24.55
C THR A 239 -15.58 -12.79 -26.03
N ASN A 240 -15.49 -11.63 -26.69
CA ASN A 240 -15.77 -11.48 -28.12
C ASN A 240 -14.81 -12.33 -29.00
N LEU A 241 -13.55 -12.46 -28.58
CA LEU A 241 -12.55 -13.30 -29.24
C LEU A 241 -12.77 -14.80 -28.94
N LEU A 242 -13.15 -15.14 -27.71
CA LEU A 242 -13.53 -16.48 -27.27
C LEU A 242 -14.74 -17.00 -28.07
N ASP A 243 -15.79 -16.21 -28.24
CA ASP A 243 -16.96 -16.60 -29.03
C ASP A 243 -16.68 -16.67 -30.54
N HIS A 244 -15.73 -15.88 -31.05
CA HIS A 244 -15.24 -16.06 -32.42
C HIS A 244 -14.57 -17.43 -32.58
N PHE A 245 -13.68 -17.81 -31.66
CA PHE A 245 -12.95 -19.07 -31.73
C PHE A 245 -13.79 -20.30 -31.37
N LYS A 246 -14.77 -20.21 -30.47
CA LYS A 246 -15.79 -21.25 -30.25
C LYS A 246 -16.50 -21.61 -31.56
N LYS A 247 -16.98 -20.58 -32.27
CA LYS A 247 -17.64 -20.74 -33.59
C LYS A 247 -16.66 -21.26 -34.65
N GLU A 248 -15.37 -20.91 -34.59
CA GLU A 248 -14.38 -21.44 -35.52
C GLU A 248 -14.00 -22.90 -35.24
N PHE A 249 -13.85 -23.29 -33.97
CA PHE A 249 -13.64 -24.67 -33.54
C PHE A 249 -14.81 -25.53 -34.03
N GLN A 250 -16.05 -25.16 -33.68
CA GLN A 250 -17.26 -25.87 -34.12
C GLN A 250 -17.37 -25.94 -35.65
N ARG A 251 -16.97 -24.90 -36.39
CA ARG A 251 -16.91 -24.92 -37.86
C ARG A 251 -15.90 -25.95 -38.39
N LYS A 252 -14.73 -26.10 -37.74
CA LYS A 252 -13.65 -27.03 -38.12
C LYS A 252 -13.97 -28.47 -37.71
N THR A 253 -14.17 -28.73 -36.42
CA THR A 253 -14.25 -30.07 -35.81
C THR A 253 -15.67 -30.65 -35.76
N LYS A 254 -16.70 -29.82 -35.95
CA LYS A 254 -18.13 -30.13 -35.71
C LYS A 254 -18.51 -30.41 -34.26
N LYS A 255 -17.57 -30.29 -33.32
CA LYS A 255 -17.79 -30.43 -31.87
C LYS A 255 -18.03 -29.06 -31.23
N ASP A 256 -18.83 -28.99 -30.16
CA ASP A 256 -19.00 -27.77 -29.36
C ASP A 256 -18.34 -27.94 -27.99
N LEU A 257 -17.39 -27.05 -27.67
CA LEU A 257 -16.67 -27.03 -26.40
C LEU A 257 -17.35 -26.18 -25.32
N SER A 258 -18.51 -25.58 -25.61
CA SER A 258 -19.23 -24.69 -24.68
C SER A 258 -19.69 -25.38 -23.39
N GLY A 259 -19.75 -26.72 -23.37
CA GLY A 259 -20.04 -27.51 -22.16
C GLY A 259 -18.83 -27.85 -21.29
N ASP A 260 -17.60 -27.48 -21.67
CA ASP A 260 -16.38 -27.78 -20.93
C ASP A 260 -15.71 -26.52 -20.36
N PRO A 261 -15.83 -26.27 -19.03
CA PRO A 261 -15.19 -25.14 -18.35
C PRO A 261 -13.66 -25.13 -18.47
N ARG A 262 -13.00 -26.31 -18.60
CA ARG A 262 -11.55 -26.42 -18.76
C ARG A 262 -11.12 -26.04 -20.17
N ALA A 263 -11.81 -26.51 -21.20
CA ALA A 263 -11.58 -26.06 -22.58
C ALA A 263 -11.82 -24.54 -22.71
N LEU A 264 -12.95 -24.04 -22.19
CA LEU A 264 -13.27 -22.61 -22.17
C LEU A 264 -12.21 -21.77 -21.44
N ARG A 265 -11.73 -22.19 -20.26
CA ARG A 265 -10.70 -21.47 -19.50
C ARG A 265 -9.34 -21.46 -20.21
N ARG A 266 -8.94 -22.57 -20.85
CA ARG A 266 -7.73 -22.64 -21.69
C ARG A 266 -7.83 -21.70 -22.89
N LEU A 267 -8.94 -21.75 -23.62
CA LEU A 267 -9.18 -20.88 -24.78
C LEU A 267 -9.26 -19.40 -24.38
N ARG A 268 -9.93 -19.04 -23.27
CA ARG A 268 -9.99 -17.66 -22.75
C ARG A 268 -8.59 -17.13 -22.38
N THR A 269 -7.72 -17.94 -21.78
CA THR A 269 -6.33 -17.56 -21.50
C THR A 269 -5.51 -17.36 -22.79
N ALA A 270 -5.74 -18.18 -23.82
CA ALA A 270 -5.12 -17.95 -25.13
C ALA A 270 -5.66 -16.70 -25.83
N CYS A 271 -6.95 -16.36 -25.67
CA CYS A 271 -7.54 -15.10 -26.15
C CYS A 271 -6.88 -13.88 -25.48
N GLU A 272 -6.69 -13.89 -24.15
CA GLU A 272 -6.00 -12.83 -23.41
C GLU A 272 -4.59 -12.59 -23.96
N ARG A 273 -3.84 -13.68 -24.19
CA ARG A 273 -2.49 -13.66 -24.76
C ARG A 273 -2.49 -13.14 -26.21
N ALA A 274 -3.46 -13.56 -27.02
CA ALA A 274 -3.60 -13.11 -28.40
C ALA A 274 -3.92 -11.61 -28.46
N LYS A 275 -4.86 -11.11 -27.66
CA LYS A 275 -5.17 -9.68 -27.49
C LYS A 275 -3.93 -8.87 -27.14
N ARG A 276 -3.19 -9.26 -26.09
CA ARG A 276 -1.93 -8.60 -25.68
C ARG A 276 -0.88 -8.58 -26.81
N THR A 277 -0.82 -9.64 -27.62
CA THR A 277 0.10 -9.75 -28.76
C THR A 277 -0.32 -8.83 -29.92
N LEU A 278 -1.62 -8.78 -30.25
CA LEU A 278 -2.18 -7.93 -31.30
C LEU A 278 -2.05 -6.43 -31.02
N SER A 279 -1.90 -6.02 -29.76
CA SER A 279 -1.54 -4.62 -29.44
C SER A 279 -0.19 -4.17 -30.02
N ASN A 280 0.70 -5.12 -30.33
CA ASN A 280 2.01 -4.85 -30.93
C ASN A 280 2.12 -5.38 -32.37
N GLY A 281 1.80 -6.66 -32.58
CA GLY A 281 1.82 -7.32 -33.90
C GLY A 281 0.54 -7.10 -34.71
N ALA A 282 0.64 -7.17 -36.04
CA ALA A 282 -0.51 -7.06 -36.95
C ALA A 282 -1.36 -8.35 -37.02
N GLN A 283 -0.80 -9.48 -36.61
CA GLN A 283 -1.43 -10.80 -36.56
C GLN A 283 -0.77 -11.68 -35.50
N THR A 284 -1.46 -12.73 -35.05
CA THR A 284 -0.92 -13.80 -34.20
C THR A 284 -1.67 -15.11 -34.47
N THR A 285 -1.10 -16.22 -34.04
CA THR A 285 -1.78 -17.53 -34.01
C THR A 285 -2.21 -17.84 -32.58
N VAL A 286 -3.36 -18.50 -32.43
CA VAL A 286 -3.78 -19.22 -31.22
C VAL A 286 -3.63 -20.71 -31.51
N GLU A 287 -2.90 -21.40 -30.66
CA GLU A 287 -2.56 -22.82 -30.79
C GLU A 287 -2.71 -23.47 -29.41
N ILE A 288 -3.52 -24.53 -29.33
CA ILE A 288 -3.84 -25.25 -28.10
C ILE A 288 -4.04 -26.74 -28.42
N ASP A 289 -3.06 -27.55 -28.03
CA ASP A 289 -3.08 -29.01 -28.23
C ASP A 289 -4.20 -29.66 -27.40
N SER A 290 -4.92 -30.63 -27.98
CA SER A 290 -6.04 -31.37 -27.37
C SER A 290 -6.96 -30.43 -26.56
N LEU A 291 -7.52 -29.40 -27.21
CA LEU A 291 -8.36 -28.39 -26.57
C LEU A 291 -9.64 -29.00 -25.98
N PHE A 292 -10.33 -29.84 -26.77
CA PHE A 292 -11.58 -30.50 -26.40
C PHE A 292 -11.73 -31.82 -27.19
N ASP A 293 -12.10 -32.91 -26.51
CA ASP A 293 -12.34 -34.25 -27.09
C ASP A 293 -11.24 -34.69 -28.09
N GLY A 294 -9.98 -34.58 -27.66
CA GLY A 294 -8.79 -34.94 -28.44
C GLY A 294 -8.41 -34.00 -29.59
N GLU A 295 -9.26 -33.03 -29.94
CA GLU A 295 -9.03 -32.12 -31.07
C GLU A 295 -8.05 -30.99 -30.70
N ASP A 296 -6.99 -30.82 -31.48
CA ASP A 296 -6.12 -29.64 -31.43
C ASP A 296 -6.86 -28.41 -32.00
N PHE A 297 -6.58 -27.23 -31.44
CA PHE A 297 -7.08 -25.97 -31.99
C PHE A 297 -5.95 -25.04 -32.42
N ASN A 298 -5.76 -24.92 -33.74
CA ASN A 298 -4.92 -23.90 -34.35
C ASN A 298 -5.79 -22.92 -35.19
N ALA A 299 -5.68 -21.62 -34.92
CA ALA A 299 -6.36 -20.55 -35.65
C ALA A 299 -5.53 -19.26 -35.71
N GLN A 300 -5.51 -18.60 -36.86
CA GLN A 300 -4.84 -17.30 -37.03
C GLN A 300 -5.83 -16.15 -36.85
N ILE A 301 -5.42 -15.10 -36.13
CA ILE A 301 -6.20 -13.88 -35.92
C ILE A 301 -5.38 -12.64 -36.30
N THR A 302 -5.99 -11.71 -37.04
CA THR A 302 -5.39 -10.42 -37.40
C THR A 302 -5.88 -9.31 -36.47
N ARG A 303 -5.11 -8.23 -36.34
CA ARG A 303 -5.52 -7.05 -35.58
C ARG A 303 -6.82 -6.47 -36.15
N ALA A 304 -6.91 -6.35 -37.48
CA ALA A 304 -8.13 -5.88 -38.15
C ALA A 304 -9.36 -6.71 -37.74
N ARG A 305 -9.25 -8.05 -37.74
CA ARG A 305 -10.36 -8.91 -37.33
C ARG A 305 -10.72 -8.76 -35.85
N PHE A 306 -9.74 -8.55 -34.97
CA PHE A 306 -9.98 -8.25 -33.55
C PHE A 306 -10.63 -6.85 -33.37
N GLU A 307 -10.26 -5.86 -34.18
CA GLU A 307 -10.90 -4.54 -34.19
C GLU A 307 -12.33 -4.60 -34.71
N ASP A 308 -12.63 -5.40 -35.75
CA ASP A 308 -13.99 -5.63 -36.26
C ASP A 308 -14.91 -6.20 -35.18
N LEU A 309 -14.46 -7.26 -34.49
CA LEU A 309 -15.22 -7.98 -33.45
C LEU A 309 -15.57 -7.08 -32.26
N ASN A 310 -14.71 -6.10 -31.96
CA ASN A 310 -14.87 -5.19 -30.83
C ASN A 310 -15.33 -3.79 -31.24
N SER A 311 -15.58 -3.55 -32.52
CA SER A 311 -15.86 -2.23 -33.10
C SER A 311 -16.97 -1.46 -32.38
N LYS A 312 -18.09 -2.11 -32.03
CA LYS A 312 -19.18 -1.49 -31.24
C LYS A 312 -18.70 -1.02 -29.87
N ALA A 313 -17.97 -1.88 -29.14
CA ALA A 313 -17.48 -1.57 -27.80
C ALA A 313 -16.38 -0.51 -27.82
N PHE A 314 -15.46 -0.57 -28.78
CA PHE A 314 -14.41 0.42 -28.97
C PHE A 314 -14.93 1.80 -29.38
N ASN A 315 -16.00 1.88 -30.16
CA ASN A 315 -16.62 3.18 -30.48
C ASN A 315 -17.41 3.74 -29.29
N GLY A 316 -18.11 2.88 -28.52
CA GLY A 316 -18.90 3.30 -27.35
C GLY A 316 -18.10 3.92 -26.21
N THR A 317 -16.78 3.70 -26.14
CA THR A 317 -15.94 4.41 -25.15
C THR A 317 -15.81 5.91 -25.42
N LEU A 318 -16.19 6.40 -26.61
CA LEU A 318 -16.22 7.83 -26.90
C LEU A 318 -17.46 8.54 -26.34
N ASP A 319 -18.53 7.81 -26.00
CA ASP A 319 -19.78 8.40 -25.50
C ASP A 319 -19.57 9.00 -24.08
N PRO A 320 -18.93 8.30 -23.10
CA PRO A 320 -18.53 8.93 -21.84
C PRO A 320 -17.55 10.10 -22.00
N VAL A 321 -16.65 10.08 -23.00
CA VAL A 321 -15.74 11.21 -23.28
C VAL A 321 -16.53 12.44 -23.73
N ALA A 322 -17.49 12.28 -24.64
CA ALA A 322 -18.38 13.37 -25.07
C ALA A 322 -19.27 13.88 -23.93
N GLN A 323 -19.77 12.97 -23.08
CA GLN A 323 -20.60 13.30 -21.93
C GLN A 323 -19.82 14.11 -20.87
N VAL A 324 -18.59 13.71 -20.53
CA VAL A 324 -17.71 14.45 -19.59
C VAL A 324 -17.40 15.87 -20.07
N LEU A 325 -17.10 16.06 -21.35
CA LEU A 325 -16.86 17.39 -21.93
C LEU A 325 -18.10 18.29 -21.83
N LYS A 326 -19.28 17.73 -22.10
CA LYS A 326 -20.58 18.40 -21.99
C LYS A 326 -20.90 18.78 -20.53
N ASP A 327 -20.73 17.86 -19.60
CA ASP A 327 -21.01 18.08 -18.16
C ASP A 327 -20.08 19.12 -17.54
N ALA A 328 -18.80 19.12 -17.92
CA ALA A 328 -17.83 20.12 -17.50
C ALA A 328 -17.99 21.48 -18.22
N ASN A 329 -18.79 21.53 -19.29
CA ASN A 329 -18.90 22.67 -20.22
C ASN A 329 -17.54 23.12 -20.80
N ILE A 330 -16.73 22.15 -21.25
CA ILE A 330 -15.37 22.36 -21.79
C ILE A 330 -15.26 21.79 -23.20
N ASP A 331 -14.92 22.65 -24.16
CA ASP A 331 -14.66 22.25 -25.55
C ASP A 331 -13.45 21.33 -25.68
N LYS A 332 -13.44 20.46 -26.70
CA LYS A 332 -12.31 19.55 -27.00
C LYS A 332 -10.95 20.24 -27.03
N SER A 333 -10.90 21.44 -27.62
CA SER A 333 -9.69 22.25 -27.78
C SER A 333 -9.20 22.94 -26.48
N LYS A 334 -9.98 22.87 -25.39
CA LYS A 334 -9.65 23.39 -24.06
C LYS A 334 -9.17 22.31 -23.09
N VAL A 335 -9.10 21.04 -23.53
CA VAL A 335 -8.39 19.98 -22.82
C VAL A 335 -6.90 20.11 -23.13
N ASP A 336 -6.08 20.36 -22.12
CA ASP A 336 -4.64 20.55 -22.24
C ASP A 336 -3.90 19.22 -22.43
N GLU A 337 -4.27 18.16 -21.72
CA GLU A 337 -3.60 16.84 -21.77
C GLU A 337 -4.62 15.69 -21.73
N ILE A 338 -4.27 14.54 -22.33
CA ILE A 338 -5.10 13.32 -22.34
C ILE A 338 -4.25 12.15 -21.86
N VAL A 339 -4.47 11.70 -20.63
CA VAL A 339 -3.66 10.69 -19.94
C VAL A 339 -4.34 9.33 -20.04
N LEU A 340 -3.56 8.31 -20.40
CA LEU A 340 -4.03 6.92 -20.52
C LEU A 340 -3.73 6.09 -19.26
N VAL A 341 -4.74 5.38 -18.76
CA VAL A 341 -4.68 4.53 -17.57
C VAL A 341 -5.38 3.18 -17.87
N GLY A 342 -5.00 2.12 -17.18
CA GLY A 342 -5.57 0.79 -17.36
C GLY A 342 -5.01 0.06 -18.59
N GLY A 343 -4.64 -1.20 -18.42
CA GLY A 343 -3.89 -1.98 -19.43
C GLY A 343 -4.58 -2.15 -20.79
N SER A 344 -5.89 -1.96 -20.91
CA SER A 344 -6.60 -2.05 -22.20
C SER A 344 -6.41 -0.79 -23.06
N THR A 345 -5.97 0.35 -22.50
CA THR A 345 -5.54 1.51 -23.30
C THR A 345 -4.29 1.22 -24.15
N ARG A 346 -3.58 0.12 -23.88
CA ARG A 346 -2.48 -0.37 -24.72
C ARG A 346 -2.95 -0.85 -26.11
N ILE A 347 -4.26 -1.00 -26.36
CA ILE A 347 -4.84 -1.36 -27.67
C ILE A 347 -4.70 -0.19 -28.67
N PRO A 348 -4.04 -0.36 -29.84
CA PRO A 348 -3.83 0.72 -30.81
C PRO A 348 -5.12 1.38 -31.32
N ARG A 349 -6.21 0.62 -31.46
CA ARG A 349 -7.50 1.16 -31.93
C ARG A 349 -8.12 2.15 -30.95
N ILE A 350 -8.04 1.88 -29.64
CA ILE A 350 -8.51 2.79 -28.59
C ILE A 350 -7.72 4.09 -28.64
N GLN A 351 -6.39 4.01 -28.75
CA GLN A 351 -5.53 5.20 -28.87
C GLN A 351 -5.82 5.99 -30.15
N LYS A 352 -6.06 5.30 -31.28
CA LYS A 352 -6.43 5.98 -32.53
C LYS A 352 -7.80 6.67 -32.41
N LEU A 353 -8.83 5.99 -31.92
CA LEU A 353 -10.16 6.57 -31.74
C LEU A 353 -10.14 7.81 -30.84
N LEU A 354 -9.41 7.75 -29.71
CA LEU A 354 -9.31 8.88 -28.79
C LEU A 354 -8.50 10.05 -29.39
N SER A 355 -7.40 9.77 -30.09
CA SER A 355 -6.60 10.82 -30.77
C SER A 355 -7.37 11.45 -31.94
N ASP A 356 -8.06 10.65 -32.77
CA ASP A 356 -8.94 11.13 -33.84
C ASP A 356 -10.11 11.96 -33.29
N PHE A 357 -10.68 11.58 -32.14
CA PHE A 357 -11.75 12.33 -31.46
C PHE A 357 -11.28 13.70 -30.96
N PHE A 358 -10.00 13.85 -30.60
CA PHE A 358 -9.38 15.13 -30.26
C PHE A 358 -8.53 15.69 -31.41
N ASP A 359 -9.03 15.59 -32.65
CA ASP A 359 -8.51 16.27 -33.85
C ASP A 359 -7.02 15.96 -34.15
N GLY A 360 -6.60 14.72 -33.86
CA GLY A 360 -5.23 14.25 -34.05
C GLY A 360 -4.26 14.58 -32.90
N LYS A 361 -4.77 15.09 -31.76
CA LYS A 361 -3.95 15.43 -30.60
C LYS A 361 -3.20 14.21 -30.06
N LYS A 362 -1.92 14.42 -29.71
CA LYS A 362 -1.06 13.42 -29.07
C LYS A 362 -1.61 13.07 -27.69
N LEU A 363 -1.68 11.77 -27.40
CA LEU A 363 -2.02 11.22 -26.08
C LEU A 363 -0.77 11.17 -25.19
N GLU A 364 -0.92 11.49 -23.91
CA GLU A 364 0.14 11.44 -22.91
C GLU A 364 0.27 10.03 -22.32
N LYS A 365 1.53 9.61 -22.16
CA LYS A 365 2.00 8.25 -21.84
C LYS A 365 3.20 8.28 -20.88
N SER A 366 3.40 9.39 -20.18
CA SER A 366 4.49 9.61 -19.23
C SER A 366 4.38 8.82 -17.92
N ILE A 367 3.21 8.27 -17.62
CA ILE A 367 2.94 7.42 -16.44
C ILE A 367 2.71 5.97 -16.87
N ASN A 368 2.97 5.01 -16.00
CA ASN A 368 2.69 3.61 -16.27
C ASN A 368 1.19 3.31 -16.05
N PRO A 369 0.43 2.92 -17.11
CA PRO A 369 -1.02 2.73 -17.00
C PRO A 369 -1.44 1.60 -16.06
N ASP A 370 -0.53 0.68 -15.71
CA ASP A 370 -0.81 -0.46 -14.83
C ASP A 370 -0.40 -0.22 -13.35
N GLU A 371 0.16 0.96 -13.02
CA GLU A 371 0.68 1.30 -11.67
C GLU A 371 0.20 2.67 -11.15
N ALA A 372 -0.19 3.60 -12.03
CA ALA A 372 -0.54 4.98 -11.68
C ALA A 372 -1.66 5.12 -10.64
N VAL A 373 -2.61 4.20 -10.65
CA VAL A 373 -3.74 4.16 -9.70
C VAL A 373 -3.24 3.86 -8.28
N ALA A 374 -2.47 2.79 -8.11
CA ALA A 374 -1.84 2.46 -6.82
C ALA A 374 -0.88 3.56 -6.35
N TYR A 375 -0.14 4.19 -7.27
CA TYR A 375 0.73 5.32 -6.96
C TYR A 375 -0.03 6.47 -6.31
N GLY A 376 -1.13 6.92 -6.92
CA GLY A 376 -1.96 8.00 -6.38
C GLY A 376 -2.63 7.64 -5.04
N ALA A 377 -3.10 6.40 -4.92
CA ALA A 377 -3.63 5.88 -3.65
C ALA A 377 -2.58 5.90 -2.54
N ALA A 378 -1.32 5.57 -2.84
CA ALA A 378 -0.23 5.56 -1.86
C ALA A 378 0.18 6.97 -1.41
N VAL A 379 0.23 7.94 -2.33
CA VAL A 379 0.40 9.37 -1.97
C VAL A 379 -0.68 9.79 -0.98
N GLN A 380 -1.96 9.51 -1.30
CA GLN A 380 -3.08 9.88 -0.44
C GLN A 380 -3.05 9.14 0.91
N ALA A 381 -2.58 7.88 0.94
CA ALA A 381 -2.40 7.11 2.16
C ALA A 381 -1.34 7.74 3.07
N GLY A 382 -0.16 8.09 2.53
CA GLY A 382 0.92 8.74 3.28
C GLY A 382 0.54 10.12 3.84
N ILE A 383 -0.29 10.88 3.11
CA ILE A 383 -0.88 12.15 3.57
C ILE A 383 -1.85 11.90 4.74
N LEU A 384 -2.82 11.00 4.58
CA LEU A 384 -3.81 10.70 5.61
C LEU A 384 -3.23 10.01 6.85
N SER A 385 -2.10 9.32 6.72
CA SER A 385 -1.36 8.73 7.85
C SER A 385 -0.35 9.70 8.50
N GLY A 386 -0.21 10.93 8.01
CA GLY A 386 0.75 11.92 8.51
C GLY A 386 2.23 11.57 8.28
N LYS A 387 2.54 10.60 7.41
CA LYS A 387 3.93 10.26 7.05
C LYS A 387 4.48 11.16 5.94
N ALA A 388 3.61 11.64 5.05
CA ALA A 388 3.94 12.59 4.00
C ALA A 388 4.10 14.03 4.52
N THR A 389 5.23 14.31 5.18
CA THR A 389 5.57 15.66 5.70
C THR A 389 6.33 16.53 4.68
N SER A 390 6.47 16.05 3.45
CA SER A 390 7.09 16.73 2.31
C SER A 390 6.30 17.98 1.89
N ALA A 391 7.02 19.06 1.54
CA ALA A 391 6.41 20.28 1.00
C ALA A 391 5.58 20.01 -0.26
N ASP A 392 6.02 19.06 -1.10
CA ASP A 392 5.34 18.65 -2.33
C ASP A 392 3.96 18.00 -2.11
N THR A 393 3.64 17.55 -0.90
CA THR A 393 2.32 16.99 -0.54
C THR A 393 1.56 17.80 0.50
N ALA A 394 2.18 18.83 1.09
CA ALA A 394 1.53 19.71 2.07
C ALA A 394 0.39 20.54 1.45
N ASP A 395 0.53 20.93 0.18
CA ASP A 395 -0.44 21.75 -0.57
C ASP A 395 -1.43 20.89 -1.40
N LEU A 396 -1.46 19.56 -1.22
CA LEU A 396 -2.32 18.67 -2.02
C LEU A 396 -3.78 18.73 -1.55
N LEU A 397 -4.66 19.20 -2.44
CA LEU A 397 -6.10 19.32 -2.19
C LEU A 397 -6.89 18.60 -3.29
N LEU A 398 -7.72 17.64 -2.88
CA LEU A 398 -8.60 16.87 -3.76
C LEU A 398 -10.05 17.34 -3.60
N LEU A 399 -10.66 17.77 -4.69
CA LEU A 399 -12.08 18.11 -4.81
C LEU A 399 -12.72 17.19 -5.85
N ASP A 400 -13.22 16.04 -5.39
CA ASP A 400 -13.89 15.02 -6.20
C ASP A 400 -15.42 15.27 -6.24
N VAL A 401 -16.18 14.51 -7.04
CA VAL A 401 -17.63 14.71 -7.28
C VAL A 401 -18.44 13.42 -7.17
N VAL A 402 -19.76 13.55 -6.95
CA VAL A 402 -20.67 12.39 -7.14
C VAL A 402 -20.84 12.07 -8.65
N PRO A 403 -20.72 10.80 -9.08
CA PRO A 403 -20.78 10.42 -10.50
C PRO A 403 -22.19 10.43 -11.08
N LEU A 404 -23.17 10.13 -10.21
CA LEU A 404 -24.60 9.96 -10.50
C LEU A 404 -25.42 10.73 -9.46
N SER A 405 -26.55 11.27 -9.89
CA SER A 405 -27.50 12.03 -9.10
C SER A 405 -28.16 11.11 -8.05
N LEU A 406 -28.29 11.61 -6.83
CA LEU A 406 -28.92 10.93 -5.70
C LEU A 406 -30.25 11.61 -5.40
N GLY A 407 -31.31 10.83 -5.21
CA GLY A 407 -32.66 11.35 -5.01
C GLY A 407 -33.63 10.33 -4.42
N VAL A 408 -34.92 10.64 -4.49
CA VAL A 408 -36.00 9.74 -4.04
C VAL A 408 -37.02 9.50 -5.14
N ALA A 409 -37.84 8.46 -4.99
CA ALA A 409 -39.09 8.34 -5.75
C ALA A 409 -40.16 9.32 -5.20
N MET A 410 -40.91 9.93 -6.11
CA MET A 410 -42.19 10.60 -5.82
C MET A 410 -43.37 9.71 -6.24
N GLU A 411 -44.59 10.19 -6.00
CA GLU A 411 -45.81 9.61 -6.57
C GLU A 411 -45.68 9.37 -8.09
N GLY A 412 -46.20 8.24 -8.56
CA GLY A 412 -46.00 7.80 -9.95
C GLY A 412 -44.61 7.22 -10.25
N ASN A 413 -43.81 6.90 -9.22
CA ASN A 413 -42.45 6.35 -9.32
C ASN A 413 -41.45 7.27 -10.07
N ILE A 414 -41.68 8.59 -9.99
CA ILE A 414 -40.87 9.60 -10.68
C ILE A 414 -39.66 10.00 -9.83
N PHE A 415 -38.48 9.97 -10.44
CA PHE A 415 -37.22 10.31 -9.77
C PHE A 415 -37.10 11.80 -9.47
N ALA A 416 -36.77 12.12 -8.21
CA ALA A 416 -36.60 13.46 -7.70
C ALA A 416 -35.18 13.66 -7.16
N PRO A 417 -34.24 14.22 -7.96
CA PRO A 417 -32.88 14.47 -7.50
C PRO A 417 -32.83 15.43 -6.31
N VAL A 418 -31.88 15.18 -5.42
CA VAL A 418 -31.56 15.97 -4.21
C VAL A 418 -30.09 16.39 -4.23
N VAL A 419 -29.20 15.48 -4.63
CA VAL A 419 -27.80 15.76 -4.96
C VAL A 419 -27.61 15.50 -6.45
N PRO A 420 -27.38 16.50 -7.31
CA PRO A 420 -27.14 16.27 -8.74
C PRO A 420 -25.73 15.71 -8.99
N ARG A 421 -25.54 14.93 -10.05
CA ARG A 421 -24.19 14.51 -10.50
C ARG A 421 -23.28 15.70 -10.78
N GLY A 422 -21.98 15.51 -10.58
CA GLY A 422 -21.00 16.59 -10.65
C GLY A 422 -20.96 17.51 -9.41
N GLN A 423 -21.86 17.34 -8.43
CA GLN A 423 -21.75 18.03 -7.14
C GLN A 423 -20.48 17.56 -6.40
N THR A 424 -19.60 18.51 -6.07
CA THR A 424 -18.37 18.27 -5.29
C THR A 424 -18.68 17.65 -3.92
N VAL A 425 -17.88 16.67 -3.51
CA VAL A 425 -17.93 16.00 -2.20
C VAL A 425 -16.83 16.51 -1.25
N PRO A 426 -17.06 16.52 0.08
CA PRO A 426 -18.29 16.14 0.77
C PRO A 426 -19.40 17.20 0.58
N THR A 427 -20.66 16.79 0.66
CA THR A 427 -21.80 17.70 0.46
C THR A 427 -22.95 17.37 1.39
N ILE A 428 -23.74 18.40 1.73
CA ILE A 428 -25.02 18.23 2.42
C ILE A 428 -26.09 18.97 1.61
N LYS A 429 -27.16 18.25 1.24
CA LYS A 429 -28.35 18.79 0.60
C LYS A 429 -29.58 18.47 1.45
N LYS A 430 -30.60 19.32 1.36
CA LYS A 430 -31.86 19.18 2.10
C LYS A 430 -33.03 19.34 1.14
N ARG A 431 -34.05 18.50 1.29
CA ARG A 431 -35.32 18.61 0.57
C ARG A 431 -36.48 18.31 1.53
N THR A 432 -37.51 19.14 1.48
CA THR A 432 -38.71 18.97 2.30
C THR A 432 -39.77 18.19 1.53
N PHE A 433 -40.41 17.26 2.21
CA PHE A 433 -41.54 16.46 1.76
C PHE A 433 -42.69 16.60 2.76
N THR A 434 -43.85 16.04 2.43
CA THR A 434 -45.07 16.13 3.25
C THR A 434 -45.94 14.89 3.09
N THR A 435 -46.99 14.77 3.91
CA THR A 435 -48.00 13.71 3.85
C THR A 435 -49.01 13.97 2.72
N VAL A 436 -49.47 12.89 2.08
CA VAL A 436 -50.47 12.93 0.99
C VAL A 436 -51.89 12.61 1.47
N ALA A 437 -52.05 12.13 2.70
CA ALA A 437 -53.34 11.81 3.30
C ALA A 437 -53.48 12.37 4.72
N ASP A 438 -54.72 12.69 5.11
CA ASP A 438 -55.05 13.13 6.47
C ASP A 438 -54.74 12.03 7.50
N ASN A 439 -54.10 12.41 8.60
CA ASN A 439 -53.64 11.55 9.69
C ASN A 439 -52.67 10.44 9.28
N GLN A 440 -51.97 10.59 8.15
CA GLN A 440 -50.93 9.65 7.69
C GLN A 440 -49.79 9.55 8.71
N GLN A 441 -49.72 8.42 9.42
CA GLN A 441 -48.71 8.19 10.47
C GLN A 441 -47.37 7.64 9.95
N THR A 442 -47.30 7.22 8.68
CA THR A 442 -46.12 6.60 8.06
C THR A 442 -45.84 7.23 6.69
N VAL A 443 -44.59 7.57 6.40
CA VAL A 443 -44.13 7.93 5.05
C VAL A 443 -42.91 7.08 4.70
N GLN A 444 -42.98 6.40 3.57
CA GLN A 444 -41.87 5.66 2.97
C GLN A 444 -41.08 6.55 2.03
N PHE A 445 -39.76 6.39 2.02
CA PHE A 445 -38.83 7.13 1.18
C PHE A 445 -37.90 6.17 0.44
N PRO A 446 -38.28 5.70 -0.76
CA PRO A 446 -37.40 4.96 -1.65
C PRO A 446 -36.28 5.88 -2.18
N VAL A 447 -35.02 5.49 -1.97
CA VAL A 447 -33.82 6.25 -2.36
C VAL A 447 -33.19 5.63 -3.61
N PHE A 448 -32.88 6.45 -4.60
CA PHE A 448 -32.37 6.02 -5.90
C PHE A 448 -31.12 6.82 -6.33
N GLN A 449 -30.30 6.19 -7.18
CA GLN A 449 -29.14 6.78 -7.84
C GLN A 449 -29.22 6.58 -9.36
N GLY A 450 -29.13 7.66 -10.13
CA GLY A 450 -29.19 7.64 -11.59
C GLY A 450 -29.76 8.92 -12.21
N GLU A 451 -29.87 8.96 -13.54
CA GLU A 451 -30.31 10.15 -14.31
C GLU A 451 -31.65 9.97 -15.03
N ARG A 452 -32.33 8.83 -14.85
CA ARG A 452 -33.58 8.52 -15.55
C ARG A 452 -34.78 9.05 -14.77
N VAL A 453 -35.86 9.38 -15.49
CA VAL A 453 -37.07 9.99 -14.90
C VAL A 453 -37.95 8.96 -14.21
N ASN A 454 -38.01 7.73 -14.70
CA ASN A 454 -38.64 6.60 -14.01
C ASN A 454 -37.60 5.95 -13.08
N CYS A 455 -37.96 5.70 -11.81
CA CYS A 455 -37.06 5.05 -10.87
C CYS A 455 -36.76 3.58 -11.20
N GLU A 456 -37.60 2.89 -11.99
CA GLU A 456 -37.29 1.52 -12.50
C GLU A 456 -36.02 1.47 -13.36
N ASP A 457 -35.65 2.59 -13.99
CA ASP A 457 -34.44 2.71 -14.81
C ASP A 457 -33.19 3.16 -14.00
N ASN A 458 -33.34 3.39 -12.69
CA ASN A 458 -32.27 3.86 -11.79
C ASN A 458 -31.89 2.78 -10.77
N THR A 459 -30.70 2.88 -10.18
CA THR A 459 -30.27 1.96 -9.12
C THR A 459 -30.97 2.31 -7.81
N SER A 460 -31.76 1.38 -7.26
CA SER A 460 -32.27 1.51 -5.88
C SER A 460 -31.13 1.37 -4.87
N LEU A 461 -31.03 2.34 -3.96
CA LEU A 461 -30.09 2.31 -2.83
C LEU A 461 -30.72 1.79 -1.53
N GLY A 462 -32.06 1.67 -1.49
CA GLY A 462 -32.82 1.22 -0.33
C GLY A 462 -34.05 2.09 -0.04
N GLU A 463 -34.73 1.81 1.06
CA GLU A 463 -35.95 2.50 1.50
C GLU A 463 -35.90 2.72 3.02
N PHE A 464 -36.59 3.75 3.52
CA PHE A 464 -36.89 3.90 4.93
C PHE A 464 -38.31 4.38 5.18
N THR A 465 -38.88 3.95 6.30
CA THR A 465 -40.16 4.45 6.84
C THR A 465 -39.90 5.43 7.98
N LEU A 466 -40.41 6.65 7.86
CA LEU A 466 -40.50 7.60 8.96
C LEU A 466 -41.85 7.41 9.68
N ALA A 467 -41.81 6.99 10.94
CA ALA A 467 -42.98 6.72 11.77
C ALA A 467 -42.68 6.85 13.28
N PRO A 468 -43.68 7.16 14.13
CA PRO A 468 -45.00 7.68 13.77
C PRO A 468 -44.93 9.19 13.52
N ILE A 469 -45.55 9.65 12.43
CA ILE A 469 -45.80 11.07 12.15
C ILE A 469 -47.00 11.53 12.99
N PRO A 470 -47.02 12.76 13.55
CA PRO A 470 -48.17 13.29 14.27
C PRO A 470 -49.45 13.34 13.41
N PRO A 471 -50.65 13.16 14.00
CA PRO A 471 -51.91 13.33 13.26
C PRO A 471 -52.07 14.79 12.81
N MET A 472 -52.00 14.99 11.50
CA MET A 472 -52.01 16.26 10.77
C MET A 472 -52.80 16.08 9.47
N LYS A 473 -53.17 17.16 8.77
CA LYS A 473 -53.79 17.03 7.44
C LYS A 473 -52.77 16.65 6.37
N ALA A 474 -53.24 16.21 5.22
CA ALA A 474 -52.41 16.15 4.00
C ALA A 474 -51.79 17.53 3.73
N GLY A 475 -50.48 17.58 3.46
CA GLY A 475 -49.72 18.81 3.23
C GLY A 475 -49.24 19.58 4.46
N ASP A 476 -49.75 19.30 5.66
CA ASP A 476 -49.35 20.03 6.89
C ASP A 476 -47.99 19.55 7.45
N ALA A 477 -47.65 18.27 7.27
CA ALA A 477 -46.45 17.67 7.87
C ALA A 477 -45.17 18.15 7.18
N VAL A 478 -44.16 18.58 7.95
CA VAL A 478 -42.90 19.13 7.41
C VAL A 478 -41.76 18.13 7.60
N LEU A 479 -41.52 17.30 6.58
CA LEU A 479 -40.55 16.21 6.61
C LEU A 479 -39.24 16.68 5.94
N GLU A 480 -38.25 17.09 6.71
CA GLU A 480 -36.94 17.47 6.17
C GLU A 480 -36.06 16.23 6.00
N VAL A 481 -35.79 15.87 4.73
CA VAL A 481 -34.82 14.83 4.39
C VAL A 481 -33.48 15.49 4.03
N VAL A 482 -32.43 15.00 4.68
CA VAL A 482 -31.05 15.46 4.55
C VAL A 482 -30.24 14.36 3.87
N PHE A 483 -29.62 14.69 2.74
CA PHE A 483 -28.67 13.84 2.03
C PHE A 483 -27.26 14.36 2.35
N GLU A 484 -26.49 13.58 3.10
CA GLU A 484 -25.09 13.83 3.42
C GLU A 484 -24.22 12.85 2.62
N VAL A 485 -23.32 13.36 1.77
CA VAL A 485 -22.34 12.54 1.04
C VAL A 485 -20.96 12.84 1.59
N ASP A 486 -20.26 11.81 2.04
CA ASP A 486 -18.97 11.94 2.72
C ASP A 486 -17.78 12.07 1.75
N VAL A 487 -16.56 12.09 2.31
CA VAL A 487 -15.30 12.19 1.55
C VAL A 487 -14.90 10.92 0.78
N ASN A 488 -15.68 9.84 0.89
CA ASN A 488 -15.56 8.58 0.14
C ASN A 488 -16.58 8.50 -1.02
N GLY A 489 -17.51 9.45 -1.09
CA GLY A 489 -18.66 9.41 -1.99
C GLY A 489 -19.81 8.52 -1.50
N ILE A 490 -19.85 8.21 -0.20
CA ILE A 490 -20.87 7.34 0.42
C ILE A 490 -22.01 8.19 0.97
N LEU A 491 -23.25 7.78 0.72
CA LEU A 491 -24.47 8.47 1.12
C LEU A 491 -24.96 8.04 2.50
N LYS A 492 -25.30 9.03 3.32
CA LYS A 492 -26.09 8.92 4.53
C LYS A 492 -27.36 9.78 4.38
N VAL A 493 -28.50 9.24 4.79
CA VAL A 493 -29.80 9.93 4.73
C VAL A 493 -30.39 10.02 6.13
N THR A 494 -30.84 11.22 6.52
CA THR A 494 -31.59 11.47 7.75
C THR A 494 -32.91 12.14 7.38
N ALA A 495 -34.02 11.74 7.99
CA ALA A 495 -35.31 12.39 7.82
C ALA A 495 -35.89 12.82 9.17
N THR A 496 -36.27 14.09 9.28
CA THR A 496 -36.78 14.71 10.51
C THR A 496 -38.14 15.35 10.26
N GLU A 497 -39.15 14.94 11.04
CA GLU A 497 -40.43 15.64 11.14
C GLU A 497 -40.22 16.85 12.08
N LYS A 498 -40.37 18.07 11.56
CA LYS A 498 -39.93 19.29 12.28
C LYS A 498 -40.78 19.66 13.50
N THR A 499 -42.04 19.28 13.54
CA THR A 499 -42.99 19.71 14.58
C THR A 499 -42.81 18.93 15.89
N SER A 500 -42.54 17.62 15.79
CA SER A 500 -42.20 16.76 16.92
C SER A 500 -40.70 16.59 17.15
N GLY A 501 -39.87 17.01 16.19
CA GLY A 501 -38.41 16.78 16.20
C GLY A 501 -38.00 15.31 15.99
N ARG A 502 -38.97 14.40 15.77
CA ARG A 502 -38.70 12.98 15.54
C ARG A 502 -37.85 12.81 14.28
N SER A 503 -36.74 12.09 14.43
CA SER A 503 -35.81 11.82 13.33
C SER A 503 -35.64 10.32 13.13
N ALA A 504 -35.89 9.85 11.92
CA ALA A 504 -35.41 8.55 11.45
C ALA A 504 -34.05 8.78 10.76
N ASN A 505 -33.00 8.20 11.33
CA ASN A 505 -31.71 8.11 10.64
C ASN A 505 -31.68 6.81 9.84
N ILE A 506 -31.25 6.87 8.59
CA ILE A 506 -30.80 5.69 7.88
C ILE A 506 -29.29 5.50 8.13
N THR A 507 -28.94 4.33 8.62
CA THR A 507 -27.79 3.59 8.09
C THR A 507 -28.43 2.48 7.26
N ILE A 508 -28.19 2.42 5.94
CA ILE A 508 -28.93 1.46 5.10
C ILE A 508 -28.39 0.05 5.38
N SER A 509 -29.09 -0.71 6.24
CA SER A 509 -28.66 -2.04 6.71
C SER A 509 -29.29 -3.20 5.95
N ASN A 510 -30.39 -2.96 5.23
CA ASN A 510 -31.15 -3.98 4.50
C ASN A 510 -31.15 -3.72 2.97
N SER A 511 -30.14 -3.01 2.47
CA SER A 511 -29.91 -2.82 1.04
C SER A 511 -28.74 -3.69 0.58
N VAL A 512 -28.93 -4.35 -0.56
CA VAL A 512 -27.91 -5.22 -1.17
C VAL A 512 -26.56 -4.51 -1.32
N GLY A 513 -25.49 -5.23 -0.96
CA GLY A 513 -24.11 -4.73 -0.95
C GLY A 513 -23.67 -4.10 0.38
N LYS A 514 -24.56 -3.97 1.37
CA LYS A 514 -24.22 -3.44 2.71
C LYS A 514 -24.41 -4.51 3.76
N LEU A 515 -23.48 -4.56 4.71
CA LEU A 515 -23.42 -5.56 5.78
C LEU A 515 -23.64 -4.88 7.14
N SER A 516 -24.28 -5.56 8.08
CA SER A 516 -24.32 -5.14 9.47
C SER A 516 -22.96 -5.30 10.15
N SER A 517 -22.70 -4.55 11.22
CA SER A 517 -21.47 -4.71 12.01
C SER A 517 -21.25 -6.14 12.49
N SER A 518 -22.34 -6.86 12.85
CA SER A 518 -22.32 -8.26 13.27
C SER A 518 -21.91 -9.24 12.15
N GLU A 519 -22.31 -8.98 10.92
CA GLU A 519 -21.88 -9.77 9.76
C GLU A 519 -20.41 -9.49 9.42
N ILE A 520 -20.01 -8.22 9.43
CA ILE A 520 -18.61 -7.80 9.24
C ILE A 520 -17.70 -8.43 10.32
N GLU A 521 -18.11 -8.39 11.59
CA GLU A 521 -17.38 -9.03 12.69
C GLU A 521 -17.30 -10.55 12.50
N THR A 522 -18.37 -11.21 12.03
CA THR A 522 -18.36 -12.65 11.72
C THR A 522 -17.39 -12.97 10.58
N MET A 523 -17.44 -12.20 9.48
CA MET A 523 -16.53 -12.34 8.33
C MET A 523 -15.07 -12.05 8.69
N ILE A 524 -14.78 -11.10 9.59
CA ILE A 524 -13.44 -10.88 10.15
C ILE A 524 -12.97 -12.13 10.91
N ASN A 525 -13.79 -12.65 11.83
CA ASN A 525 -13.47 -13.85 12.59
C ASN A 525 -13.24 -15.07 11.68
N ASP A 526 -14.01 -15.23 10.61
CA ASP A 526 -13.83 -16.32 9.64
C ASP A 526 -12.58 -16.11 8.76
N ALA A 527 -12.30 -14.88 8.31
CA ALA A 527 -11.05 -14.55 7.63
C ALA A 527 -9.81 -14.87 8.48
N GLU A 528 -9.85 -14.59 9.78
CA GLU A 528 -8.80 -14.99 10.73
C GLU A 528 -8.70 -16.52 10.91
N LYS A 529 -9.82 -17.24 11.05
CA LYS A 529 -9.83 -18.72 11.11
C LYS A 529 -9.17 -19.32 9.86
N PHE A 530 -9.56 -18.86 8.68
CA PHE A 530 -8.99 -19.37 7.43
C PHE A 530 -7.50 -19.02 7.32
N LYS A 531 -7.06 -17.80 7.65
CA LYS A 531 -5.64 -17.44 7.68
C LYS A 531 -4.84 -18.34 8.63
N ASN A 532 -5.38 -18.66 9.81
CA ASN A 532 -4.73 -19.58 10.74
C ASN A 532 -4.61 -21.00 10.17
N SER A 533 -5.60 -21.45 9.37
CA SER A 533 -5.56 -22.72 8.64
C SER A 533 -4.51 -22.72 7.52
N ASP A 534 -4.51 -21.69 6.67
CA ASP A 534 -3.54 -21.52 5.57
C ASP A 534 -2.09 -21.44 6.13
N GLU A 535 -1.89 -20.72 7.26
CA GLU A 535 -0.62 -20.68 7.98
C GLU A 535 -0.22 -22.04 8.58
N ALA A 536 -1.16 -22.81 9.12
CA ALA A 536 -0.88 -24.14 9.69
C ALA A 536 -0.50 -25.16 8.61
N PHE A 537 -1.21 -25.13 7.48
CA PHE A 537 -0.88 -25.92 6.29
C PHE A 537 0.51 -25.54 5.75
N SER A 538 0.79 -24.25 5.60
CA SER A 538 2.12 -23.75 5.18
C SER A 538 3.24 -24.23 6.09
N LYS A 539 3.10 -24.09 7.42
CA LYS A 539 4.09 -24.52 8.41
C LYS A 539 4.31 -26.05 8.43
N LYS A 540 3.28 -26.84 8.07
CA LYS A 540 3.35 -28.29 7.89
C LYS A 540 4.06 -28.65 6.59
N PHE A 541 3.76 -27.98 5.48
CA PHE A 541 4.40 -28.21 4.19
C PHE A 541 5.88 -27.79 4.20
N GLU A 542 6.23 -26.65 4.80
CA GLU A 542 7.63 -26.24 4.99
C GLU A 542 8.42 -27.27 5.81
N ALA A 543 7.85 -27.75 6.93
CA ALA A 543 8.47 -28.78 7.76
C ALA A 543 8.65 -30.11 7.00
N ARG A 544 7.69 -30.46 6.13
CA ARG A 544 7.77 -31.62 5.23
C ARG A 544 8.94 -31.48 4.26
N GLN A 545 9.02 -30.38 3.50
CA GLN A 545 10.09 -30.16 2.51
C GLN A 545 11.48 -30.02 3.17
N GLN A 546 11.55 -29.47 4.38
CA GLN A 546 12.79 -29.45 5.17
C GLN A 546 13.25 -30.86 5.55
N LEU A 547 12.34 -31.71 6.04
CA LEU A 547 12.63 -33.10 6.39
C LEU A 547 12.99 -33.95 5.16
N GLU A 548 12.28 -33.81 4.03
CA GLU A 548 12.64 -34.44 2.76
C GLU A 548 14.05 -34.04 2.30
N SER A 549 14.37 -32.74 2.29
CA SER A 549 15.71 -32.24 1.92
C SER A 549 16.81 -32.69 2.88
N TYR A 550 16.48 -32.89 4.16
CA TYR A 550 17.42 -33.41 5.16
C TYR A 550 17.68 -34.90 4.94
N ILE A 551 16.63 -35.72 4.76
CA ILE A 551 16.72 -37.16 4.47
C ILE A 551 17.62 -37.41 3.26
N SER A 552 17.34 -36.80 2.11
CA SER A 552 18.14 -37.01 0.89
C SER A 552 19.61 -36.62 1.07
N ARG A 553 19.88 -35.57 1.86
CA ARG A 553 21.25 -35.10 2.17
C ARG A 553 21.99 -36.07 3.09
N VAL A 554 21.32 -36.66 4.07
CA VAL A 554 21.94 -37.67 4.95
C VAL A 554 22.11 -39.00 4.22
N GLU A 555 21.20 -39.39 3.32
CA GLU A 555 21.38 -40.55 2.44
C GLU A 555 22.61 -40.41 1.54
N GLU A 556 22.81 -39.25 0.90
CA GLU A 556 24.02 -38.97 0.10
C GLU A 556 25.31 -39.15 0.93
N ILE A 557 25.34 -38.65 2.17
CA ILE A 557 26.53 -38.73 3.03
C ILE A 557 26.72 -40.13 3.67
N VAL A 558 25.65 -40.91 3.88
CA VAL A 558 25.72 -42.29 4.40
C VAL A 558 26.06 -43.30 3.29
N SER A 559 25.73 -42.97 2.03
CA SER A 559 26.08 -43.78 0.86
C SER A 559 27.49 -43.50 0.32
N ASP A 560 28.08 -42.32 0.57
CA ASP A 560 29.50 -42.03 0.26
C ASP A 560 30.45 -43.09 0.88
N PRO A 561 31.19 -43.88 0.07
CA PRO A 561 32.14 -44.89 0.56
C PRO A 561 33.22 -44.30 1.47
N THR A 562 33.63 -43.05 1.27
CA THR A 562 34.65 -42.39 2.07
C THR A 562 34.14 -41.95 3.45
N MET A 563 32.83 -41.80 3.62
CA MET A 563 32.19 -41.45 4.89
C MET A 563 31.69 -42.68 5.63
N SER A 564 31.12 -43.67 4.93
CA SER A 564 30.75 -44.97 5.53
C SER A 564 31.94 -45.68 6.20
N LEU A 565 33.16 -45.56 5.65
CA LEU A 565 34.41 -46.05 6.25
C LEU A 565 34.86 -45.29 7.52
N LYS A 566 34.31 -44.10 7.81
CA LYS A 566 34.60 -43.29 9.01
C LYS A 566 33.56 -43.49 10.12
N LEU A 567 32.38 -44.01 9.80
CA LEU A 567 31.33 -44.30 10.78
C LEU A 567 31.74 -45.46 11.69
N LYS A 568 31.35 -45.39 12.97
CA LYS A 568 31.57 -46.50 13.91
C LYS A 568 30.62 -47.66 13.59
N ARG A 569 31.09 -48.90 13.79
CA ARG A 569 30.28 -50.12 13.64
C ARG A 569 28.99 -50.01 14.48
N GLY A 570 27.84 -50.38 13.90
CA GLY A 570 26.53 -50.22 14.56
C GLY A 570 26.00 -48.77 14.62
N THR A 571 26.62 -47.83 13.88
CA THR A 571 26.16 -46.44 13.78
C THR A 571 25.45 -46.17 12.45
N LYS A 572 25.91 -46.77 11.35
CA LYS A 572 25.24 -46.69 10.03
C LYS A 572 23.81 -47.21 10.14
N ASP A 573 23.65 -48.41 10.69
CA ASP A 573 22.38 -49.12 10.88
C ASP A 573 21.36 -48.28 11.69
N LYS A 574 21.85 -47.45 12.63
CA LYS A 574 21.01 -46.52 13.42
C LYS A 574 20.57 -45.29 12.63
N ILE A 575 21.41 -44.80 11.72
CA ILE A 575 21.03 -43.69 10.82
C ILE A 575 20.04 -44.21 9.78
N GLU A 576 20.26 -45.40 9.21
CA GLU A 576 19.33 -46.04 8.27
C GLU A 576 17.96 -46.32 8.92
N SER A 577 17.94 -46.79 10.17
CA SER A 577 16.68 -46.90 10.95
C SER A 577 16.00 -45.54 11.17
N ALA A 578 16.75 -44.49 11.53
CA ALA A 578 16.19 -43.15 11.75
C ALA A 578 15.69 -42.49 10.45
N LEU A 579 16.33 -42.75 9.31
CA LEU A 579 15.87 -42.33 7.98
C LEU A 579 14.59 -43.07 7.60
N SER A 580 14.53 -44.39 7.79
CA SER A 580 13.32 -45.18 7.59
C SER A 580 12.16 -44.69 8.46
N ASP A 581 12.42 -44.37 9.73
CA ASP A 581 11.43 -43.80 10.66
C ASP A 581 10.98 -42.39 10.26
N ALA A 582 11.81 -41.61 9.56
CA ALA A 582 11.49 -40.27 9.09
C ALA A 582 10.72 -40.30 7.76
N MET A 583 11.12 -41.17 6.82
CA MET A 583 10.36 -41.49 5.60
C MET A 583 8.96 -42.00 5.95
N ALA A 584 8.84 -42.94 6.90
CA ALA A 584 7.55 -43.43 7.36
C ALA A 584 6.66 -42.33 7.97
N GLN A 585 7.23 -41.25 8.53
CA GLN A 585 6.45 -40.09 8.99
C GLN A 585 5.98 -39.21 7.82
N LEU A 586 6.77 -39.10 6.76
CA LEU A 586 6.40 -38.36 5.54
C LEU A 586 5.23 -39.01 4.79
N GLU A 587 5.04 -40.32 4.89
CA GLU A 587 3.87 -41.02 4.33
C GLU A 587 2.58 -40.85 5.16
N VAL A 588 2.66 -40.30 6.39
CA VAL A 588 1.48 -40.06 7.23
C VAL A 588 0.90 -38.68 6.94
N GLU A 589 -0.18 -38.62 6.15
CA GLU A 589 -0.85 -37.38 5.74
C GLU A 589 -1.24 -36.47 6.93
N ASP A 590 -1.67 -37.05 8.06
CA ASP A 590 -2.11 -36.28 9.25
C ASP A 590 -0.97 -35.67 10.09
N SER A 591 0.30 -35.96 9.80
CA SER A 591 1.46 -35.46 10.58
C SER A 591 1.41 -33.95 10.82
N THR A 592 1.61 -33.50 12.07
CA THR A 592 1.68 -32.06 12.36
C THR A 592 3.06 -31.48 11.98
N SER A 593 3.17 -30.15 11.88
CA SER A 593 4.46 -29.48 11.69
C SER A 593 5.48 -29.87 12.76
N ASP A 594 5.01 -30.19 13.96
CA ASP A 594 5.85 -30.41 15.13
C ASP A 594 6.26 -31.88 15.23
N ASP A 595 5.48 -32.82 14.67
CA ASP A 595 5.90 -34.22 14.54
C ASP A 595 6.96 -34.39 13.45
N LEU A 596 6.82 -33.65 12.34
CA LEU A 596 7.85 -33.57 11.30
C LEU A 596 9.16 -32.95 11.86
N LYS A 597 9.08 -31.85 12.60
CA LYS A 597 10.24 -31.24 13.29
C LYS A 597 10.84 -32.13 14.39
N LYS A 598 10.04 -32.92 15.10
CA LYS A 598 10.56 -33.94 16.04
C LYS A 598 11.37 -35.00 15.31
N LYS A 599 10.97 -35.44 14.11
CA LYS A 599 11.74 -36.42 13.31
C LYS A 599 13.05 -35.84 12.79
N ASP A 600 13.07 -34.59 12.33
CA ASP A 600 14.29 -33.84 12.00
C ASP A 600 15.27 -33.86 13.19
N LEU A 601 14.80 -33.45 14.38
CA LEU A 601 15.59 -33.48 15.63
C LEU A 601 15.98 -34.89 16.12
N LEU A 602 15.22 -35.94 15.78
CA LEU A 602 15.55 -37.33 16.12
C LEU A 602 16.51 -37.97 15.10
N SER A 603 16.67 -37.38 13.92
CA SER A 603 17.72 -37.70 12.95
C SER A 603 19.07 -37.02 13.25
N ASP A 604 19.17 -36.37 14.41
CA ASP A 604 20.40 -35.76 14.95
C ASP A 604 21.54 -36.69 15.46
N PRO A 605 21.50 -38.05 15.35
CA PRO A 605 22.74 -38.81 15.36
C PRO A 605 23.77 -38.21 14.38
N PHE A 606 23.34 -37.66 13.24
CA PHE A 606 24.27 -37.14 12.24
C PHE A 606 25.11 -35.95 12.72
N ASN A 607 24.57 -34.88 13.32
CA ASN A 607 25.42 -33.80 13.84
C ASN A 607 26.20 -34.23 15.08
N THR A 608 25.61 -35.10 15.91
CA THR A 608 26.26 -35.74 17.07
C THR A 608 27.46 -36.62 16.69
N ILE A 609 27.54 -37.10 15.44
CA ILE A 609 28.66 -37.83 14.84
C ILE A 609 29.59 -36.87 14.07
N SER A 610 29.04 -35.97 13.26
CA SER A 610 29.77 -35.01 12.43
C SER A 610 30.66 -34.08 13.27
N SER A 611 30.16 -33.57 14.39
CA SER A 611 30.95 -32.83 15.40
C SER A 611 32.16 -33.63 15.92
N LYS A 612 31.97 -34.94 16.17
CA LYS A 612 33.03 -35.85 16.62
C LYS A 612 34.03 -36.21 15.51
N MET A 613 33.61 -36.21 14.24
CA MET A 613 34.50 -36.38 13.09
C MET A 613 35.29 -35.10 12.76
N GLY A 614 34.65 -33.92 12.85
CA GLY A 614 35.30 -32.62 12.67
C GLY A 614 36.43 -32.39 13.69
N ALA A 615 36.17 -32.73 14.96
CA ALA A 615 37.18 -32.72 16.02
C ALA A 615 38.40 -33.62 15.71
N ALA A 616 38.20 -34.75 15.03
CA ALA A 616 39.28 -35.64 14.63
C ALA A 616 40.08 -35.12 13.40
N SER A 617 39.42 -34.39 12.49
CA SER A 617 40.05 -33.90 11.26
C SER A 617 40.90 -32.64 11.46
N PHE A 618 40.58 -31.78 12.44
CA PHE A 618 41.31 -30.52 12.66
C PHE A 618 42.73 -30.69 13.23
N ALA A 619 43.07 -31.87 13.75
CA ALA A 619 44.39 -32.16 14.32
C ALA A 619 45.53 -32.25 13.27
N LYS A 620 45.23 -32.28 11.95
CA LYS A 620 46.24 -32.41 10.87
C LYS A 620 45.93 -31.60 9.60
N LYS A 621 45.82 -30.27 9.71
CA LYS A 621 46.28 -29.30 8.67
C LYS A 621 46.13 -27.85 9.15
N SER A 622 47.24 -27.21 9.49
CA SER A 622 47.28 -25.74 9.68
C SER A 622 47.53 -25.05 8.35
N PHE A 623 46.53 -24.36 7.81
CA PHE A 623 46.71 -23.25 6.86
C PHE A 623 45.57 -22.25 7.05
N ALA A 624 45.89 -20.96 7.09
CA ALA A 624 44.95 -19.91 7.49
C ALA A 624 44.25 -19.25 6.28
N PRO A 625 42.93 -18.98 6.36
CA PRO A 625 42.25 -18.03 5.48
C PRO A 625 42.08 -16.67 6.18
N HIS A 626 42.55 -15.59 5.55
CA HIS A 626 42.18 -14.23 5.90
C HIS A 626 41.34 -13.61 4.78
N LEU A 627 40.31 -12.87 5.19
CA LEU A 627 39.57 -11.86 4.44
C LEU A 627 38.58 -12.34 3.34
N TRP A 628 37.51 -11.56 3.21
CA TRP A 628 36.39 -11.70 2.27
C TRP A 628 36.28 -10.42 1.41
N ILE A 629 35.61 -10.54 0.25
CA ILE A 629 35.04 -9.45 -0.58
C ILE A 629 36.03 -8.45 -1.20
N ALA A 630 36.08 -8.43 -2.55
CA ALA A 630 35.72 -7.24 -3.34
C ALA A 630 35.54 -7.60 -4.84
N ILE A 631 34.76 -6.78 -5.56
CA ILE A 631 34.61 -6.70 -7.03
C ILE A 631 33.94 -7.90 -7.72
N SER A 632 32.65 -7.73 -8.06
CA SER A 632 31.93 -8.53 -9.06
C SER A 632 31.06 -7.63 -9.95
N SER A 633 31.63 -7.04 -11.00
CA SER A 633 30.89 -6.32 -12.04
C SER A 633 31.71 -6.13 -13.32
N GLU A 634 31.83 -7.17 -14.15
CA GLU A 634 31.92 -7.00 -15.60
C GLU A 634 31.55 -8.30 -16.34
N ARG A 635 30.95 -8.17 -17.53
CA ARG A 635 30.52 -9.30 -18.37
C ARG A 635 31.58 -9.60 -19.42
N ILE A 636 32.09 -10.82 -19.49
CA ILE A 636 32.84 -11.30 -20.66
C ILE A 636 32.22 -12.60 -21.17
N CYS A 637 31.61 -12.54 -22.35
CA CYS A 637 31.21 -13.75 -23.08
C CYS A 637 32.45 -14.40 -23.69
N LEU A 638 32.55 -15.73 -23.58
CA LEU A 638 33.57 -16.51 -24.26
C LEU A 638 33.42 -16.38 -25.79
N ARG A 639 34.49 -15.97 -26.48
CA ARG A 639 34.58 -16.02 -27.94
C ARG A 639 35.71 -16.95 -28.35
N LEU A 640 35.34 -18.07 -28.97
CA LEU A 640 36.30 -19.08 -29.45
C LEU A 640 37.19 -18.53 -30.58
N SER A 641 38.47 -18.88 -30.54
CA SER A 641 39.43 -18.60 -31.62
C SER A 641 39.68 -19.86 -32.45
N ARG A 642 39.46 -19.78 -33.76
CA ARG A 642 40.05 -20.69 -34.77
C ARG A 642 40.35 -19.92 -36.07
N ASN A 643 41.41 -20.35 -36.74
CA ASN A 643 42.03 -19.69 -37.90
C ASN A 643 41.15 -19.68 -39.16
N SER A 644 41.31 -18.65 -40.01
CA SER A 644 41.92 -18.71 -41.37
C SER A 644 41.43 -17.58 -42.30
N GLY A 645 42.03 -17.41 -43.50
CA GLY A 645 41.39 -16.67 -44.61
C GLY A 645 42.03 -15.33 -45.05
N ALA A 646 43.25 -15.38 -45.59
CA ALA A 646 44.01 -14.23 -46.12
C ALA A 646 43.39 -13.42 -47.29
N LYS A 647 43.73 -12.11 -47.38
CA LYS A 647 44.26 -11.35 -48.57
C LYS A 647 43.87 -9.85 -48.63
N ASN A 648 44.82 -9.02 -49.11
CA ASN A 648 44.70 -7.66 -49.69
C ASN A 648 44.18 -6.52 -48.77
N THR A 649 44.65 -5.26 -48.85
CA THR A 649 45.65 -4.60 -49.74
C THR A 649 46.44 -3.47 -49.02
N ARG A 650 47.55 -3.01 -49.60
CA ARG A 650 48.43 -1.88 -49.18
C ARG A 650 48.06 -0.57 -49.95
N PRO A 651 48.72 0.62 -49.77
CA PRO A 651 49.94 1.01 -48.99
C PRO A 651 49.63 2.13 -47.94
N THR A 652 50.45 3.10 -47.47
CA THR A 652 51.79 3.71 -47.77
C THR A 652 52.50 4.29 -46.51
N THR A 653 53.83 4.06 -46.36
CA THR A 653 54.93 4.97 -45.88
C THR A 653 54.81 5.86 -44.59
N PHE A 654 55.86 6.34 -43.88
CA PHE A 654 57.33 6.48 -44.09
C PHE A 654 58.17 6.29 -42.79
N THR A 655 59.22 5.46 -42.86
CA THR A 655 60.62 5.54 -42.32
C THR A 655 61.07 6.22 -40.98
N TYR A 656 61.85 5.44 -40.20
CA TYR A 656 63.17 5.69 -39.53
C TYR A 656 63.56 7.04 -38.85
N ALA A 657 64.11 6.97 -37.61
CA ALA A 657 65.54 7.23 -37.29
C ALA A 657 65.95 7.08 -35.79
N LEU A 658 67.25 6.81 -35.56
CA LEU A 658 68.09 6.93 -34.33
C LEU A 658 69.48 7.44 -34.82
N PRO A 659 70.41 8.07 -34.02
CA PRO A 659 70.84 7.61 -32.69
C PRO A 659 71.43 8.66 -31.67
N LYS A 660 71.95 8.09 -30.57
CA LYS A 660 72.69 8.55 -29.36
C LYS A 660 73.65 9.78 -29.38
N SER A 661 73.62 10.55 -28.28
CA SER A 661 74.73 11.30 -27.63
C SER A 661 74.28 11.94 -26.28
N PHE A 662 75.07 12.17 -25.22
CA PHE A 662 76.27 11.53 -24.63
C PHE A 662 76.44 11.97 -23.13
N SER A 663 77.49 11.54 -22.41
CA SER A 663 77.76 11.79 -20.95
C SER A 663 78.87 12.85 -20.71
N PRO A 664 79.27 13.29 -19.46
CA PRO A 664 79.92 12.47 -18.39
C PRO A 664 79.66 12.97 -16.90
N PRO A 665 80.52 12.79 -15.85
CA PRO A 665 80.56 11.56 -15.01
C PRO A 665 80.77 11.72 -13.45
N ARG A 666 80.57 10.63 -12.68
CA ARG A 666 81.40 10.05 -11.56
C ARG A 666 80.57 9.02 -10.75
N GLN A 667 80.93 7.71 -10.69
CA GLN A 667 81.88 7.00 -9.78
C GLN A 667 81.34 6.75 -8.34
N SER A 668 81.48 5.57 -7.69
CA SER A 668 82.10 4.26 -8.10
C SER A 668 81.85 3.04 -7.16
N ILE A 669 81.54 1.86 -7.77
CA ILE A 669 82.06 0.49 -7.44
C ILE A 669 81.53 -0.30 -6.19
N SER A 670 81.61 -1.65 -6.29
CA SER A 670 81.00 -2.79 -5.53
C SER A 670 82.09 -3.66 -4.79
N PRO A 671 82.02 -5.00 -4.45
CA PRO A 671 80.97 -6.07 -4.53
C PRO A 671 80.92 -7.21 -3.42
N LEU A 672 79.98 -8.19 -3.59
CA LEU A 672 80.03 -9.67 -3.30
C LEU A 672 80.04 -10.36 -1.88
N ARG A 673 79.01 -11.23 -1.67
CA ARG A 673 78.88 -12.62 -1.08
C ARG A 673 79.59 -13.16 0.21
N ASN A 674 78.74 -13.65 1.13
CA ASN A 674 78.73 -14.89 1.98
C ASN A 674 80.02 -15.51 2.63
N PHE A 675 80.04 -15.71 3.97
CA PHE A 675 79.86 -17.02 4.69
C PHE A 675 80.10 -16.99 6.25
N SER A 676 79.41 -17.89 6.98
CA SER A 676 79.81 -18.63 8.23
C SER A 676 79.75 -18.05 9.69
N THR A 677 79.26 -18.91 10.60
CA THR A 677 79.58 -19.15 12.06
C THR A 677 79.33 -18.11 13.19
N SER A 678 78.28 -18.38 14.00
CA SER A 678 78.19 -18.65 15.48
C SER A 678 79.23 -18.11 16.51
N PRO A 679 78.92 -18.05 17.85
CA PRO A 679 77.62 -18.08 18.57
C PRO A 679 77.45 -17.03 19.72
N ILE A 680 76.22 -16.59 20.03
CA ILE A 680 75.86 -16.00 21.35
C ILE A 680 74.48 -16.50 21.82
N LEU A 681 74.38 -16.84 23.11
CA LEU A 681 73.18 -17.35 23.77
C LEU A 681 72.13 -16.26 24.03
N ARG A 682 70.86 -16.52 23.65
CA ARG A 682 69.68 -16.02 24.37
C ARG A 682 68.82 -17.20 24.80
N LYS A 683 68.33 -17.15 26.04
CA LYS A 683 67.61 -18.26 26.71
C LYS A 683 66.28 -18.55 26.00
N LYS A 684 65.84 -19.81 26.04
CA LYS A 684 64.43 -20.14 25.78
C LYS A 684 63.56 -19.37 26.78
N LYS A 685 62.55 -18.64 26.29
CA LYS A 685 61.43 -18.18 27.13
C LYS A 685 60.79 -19.39 27.81
N THR A 686 60.45 -19.23 29.08
CA THR A 686 59.72 -20.23 29.86
C THR A 686 58.24 -20.22 29.51
N ARG A 687 57.47 -21.19 30.04
CA ARG A 687 56.02 -21.24 29.86
C ARG A 687 55.32 -20.01 30.45
N ALA A 688 55.78 -19.54 31.62
CA ALA A 688 55.29 -18.33 32.27
C ALA A 688 55.55 -17.04 31.46
N ASP A 689 56.58 -17.01 30.61
CA ASP A 689 56.86 -15.89 29.71
C ASP A 689 55.92 -15.83 28.48
N ARG A 690 55.11 -16.89 28.26
CA ARG A 690 54.02 -16.92 27.26
C ARG A 690 52.67 -16.69 27.92
N GLU A 691 52.42 -17.34 29.05
CA GLU A 691 51.19 -17.15 29.81
C GLU A 691 51.01 -15.67 30.22
N ARG A 692 52.10 -14.93 30.49
CA ARG A 692 52.08 -13.46 30.68
C ARG A 692 51.86 -12.62 29.41
N GLU A 693 52.10 -13.16 28.21
CA GLU A 693 51.79 -12.47 26.95
C GLU A 693 50.35 -12.75 26.51
N GLU A 694 49.78 -13.90 26.87
CA GLU A 694 48.35 -14.21 26.72
C GLU A 694 47.50 -13.41 27.74
N GLU A 695 47.90 -13.35 29.02
CA GLU A 695 47.23 -12.53 30.05
C GLU A 695 47.30 -11.00 29.77
N ALA A 696 48.24 -10.58 28.91
CA ALA A 696 48.33 -9.19 28.42
C ALA A 696 47.45 -8.95 27.18
N ALA A 697 47.18 -9.96 26.37
CA ALA A 697 46.24 -9.89 25.25
C ALA A 697 44.78 -9.85 25.73
N GLU A 698 44.47 -10.59 26.80
CA GLU A 698 43.12 -10.66 27.39
C GLU A 698 42.72 -9.38 28.18
N LYS A 699 43.58 -8.37 28.22
CA LYS A 699 43.35 -7.04 28.84
C LYS A 699 43.48 -5.87 27.85
N ALA A 700 43.38 -6.13 26.54
CA ALA A 700 43.25 -5.08 25.54
C ALA A 700 41.83 -4.50 25.54
N GLU A 701 41.67 -3.23 25.93
CA GLU A 701 40.42 -2.49 25.67
C GLU A 701 40.10 -2.51 24.16
N PRO A 702 38.83 -2.65 23.74
CA PRO A 702 38.47 -2.60 22.33
C PRO A 702 38.90 -1.25 21.73
N ALA A 703 39.53 -1.30 20.54
CA ALA A 703 40.08 -0.11 19.90
C ALA A 703 38.98 0.93 19.61
N GLU A 704 38.99 2.04 20.36
CA GLU A 704 37.99 3.11 20.24
C GLU A 704 37.96 3.68 18.82
N ASP A 705 36.83 3.57 18.10
CA ASP A 705 36.69 4.12 16.76
C ASP A 705 36.65 5.66 16.81
N PRO A 706 37.58 6.39 16.16
CA PRO A 706 37.54 7.84 16.05
C PRO A 706 36.34 8.37 15.24
N PHE A 707 35.65 7.52 14.46
CA PHE A 707 34.47 7.89 13.66
C PHE A 707 33.13 7.56 14.34
N ASP A 708 33.13 7.02 15.56
CA ASP A 708 31.91 6.86 16.34
C ASP A 708 31.38 8.21 16.84
N PHE A 709 30.43 8.78 16.09
CA PHE A 709 29.70 10.01 16.43
C PHE A 709 28.33 9.75 17.08
N SER A 710 27.97 8.50 17.40
CA SER A 710 26.63 8.12 17.86
C SER A 710 26.13 8.95 19.06
N ILE A 711 27.00 9.24 20.02
CA ILE A 711 26.71 10.06 21.20
C ILE A 711 26.47 11.53 20.82
N LEU A 712 27.24 12.06 19.86
CA LEU A 712 27.10 13.43 19.36
C LEU A 712 25.79 13.60 18.59
N GLU A 713 25.49 12.69 17.67
CA GLU A 713 24.27 12.71 16.85
C GLU A 713 23.02 12.48 17.71
N THR A 714 23.06 11.56 18.67
CA THR A 714 21.97 11.37 19.65
C THR A 714 21.72 12.62 20.49
N SER A 715 22.79 13.32 20.90
CA SER A 715 22.68 14.55 21.70
C SER A 715 22.11 15.72 20.88
N ILE A 716 22.50 15.86 19.61
CA ILE A 716 21.95 16.86 18.69
C ILE A 716 20.49 16.56 18.39
N SER A 717 20.13 15.29 18.11
CA SER A 717 18.75 14.87 17.85
C SER A 717 17.83 15.19 19.04
N LYS A 718 18.23 14.85 20.27
CA LYS A 718 17.47 15.17 21.49
C LYS A 718 17.36 16.68 21.74
N ALA A 719 18.36 17.47 21.34
CA ALA A 719 18.30 18.93 21.41
C ALA A 719 17.29 19.52 20.40
N LEU A 720 17.24 18.98 19.18
CA LEU A 720 16.29 19.37 18.13
C LEU A 720 14.85 18.93 18.46
N GLU A 721 14.67 17.71 18.96
CA GLU A 721 13.38 17.18 19.44
C GLU A 721 12.82 18.08 20.55
N LYS A 722 13.64 18.38 21.58
CA LYS A 722 13.24 19.28 22.65
C LYS A 722 12.94 20.70 22.14
N LEU A 723 13.76 21.23 21.22
CA LEU A 723 13.53 22.53 20.60
C LEU A 723 12.19 22.57 19.85
N SER A 724 11.87 21.53 19.09
CA SER A 724 10.58 21.39 18.40
C SER A 724 9.41 21.39 19.39
N ASN A 725 9.51 20.58 20.44
CA ASN A 725 8.48 20.47 21.47
C ASN A 725 8.31 21.75 22.30
N ASP A 726 9.39 22.49 22.56
CA ASP A 726 9.33 23.76 23.30
C ASP A 726 8.92 24.95 22.41
N LEU A 727 9.17 24.91 21.09
CA LEU A 727 8.61 25.88 20.12
C LEU A 727 7.12 25.62 19.85
N GLY A 728 6.66 24.37 19.79
CA GLY A 728 5.25 23.99 19.58
C GLY A 728 4.30 24.42 20.70
N LYS A 729 4.83 24.77 21.87
CA LYS A 729 4.07 25.34 23.01
C LYS A 729 3.84 26.86 22.87
N LEU A 730 4.53 27.53 21.96
CA LEU A 730 4.39 28.97 21.73
C LEU A 730 3.25 29.24 20.74
N ARG A 731 2.38 30.21 21.06
CA ARG A 731 1.18 30.51 20.26
C ARG A 731 1.55 30.91 18.82
N THR A 732 0.99 30.21 17.85
CA THR A 732 1.11 30.50 16.41
C THR A 732 -0.27 30.45 15.73
N GLY A 733 -0.40 31.09 14.56
CA GLY A 733 -1.48 30.84 13.59
C GLY A 733 -2.94 31.09 14.01
N GLY A 734 -3.22 31.55 15.24
CA GLY A 734 -4.59 31.69 15.74
C GLY A 734 -5.32 30.37 16.06
N ARG A 735 -4.62 29.23 16.01
CA ARG A 735 -5.06 27.96 16.58
C ARG A 735 -4.41 27.79 17.95
N PHE A 736 -5.19 27.53 18.98
CA PHE A 736 -4.68 27.28 20.33
C PHE A 736 -4.41 25.78 20.50
N ASN A 737 -3.24 25.39 21.02
CA ASN A 737 -2.91 23.99 21.28
C ASN A 737 -3.74 23.46 22.48
N PRO A 738 -4.63 22.46 22.30
CA PRO A 738 -5.45 21.89 23.37
C PRO A 738 -4.64 21.41 24.59
N GLU A 739 -3.44 20.87 24.36
CA GLU A 739 -2.54 20.32 25.39
C GLU A 739 -2.25 21.32 26.52
N VAL A 740 -2.30 22.63 26.22
CA VAL A 740 -2.02 23.71 27.17
C VAL A 740 -3.18 23.90 28.17
N ILE A 741 -4.42 23.63 27.76
CA ILE A 741 -5.57 23.55 28.69
C ILE A 741 -5.60 22.19 29.37
N GLU A 742 -5.38 21.10 28.64
CA GLU A 742 -5.31 19.75 29.21
C GLU A 742 -4.20 19.61 30.25
N GLY A 743 -3.11 20.39 30.15
CA GLY A 743 -2.02 20.45 31.11
C GLY A 743 -2.34 21.18 32.43
N LEU A 744 -3.47 21.88 32.53
CA LEU A 744 -3.87 22.59 33.75
C LEU A 744 -4.16 21.62 34.91
N ARG A 745 -4.01 22.12 36.14
CA ARG A 745 -4.34 21.40 37.37
C ARG A 745 -5.69 21.86 37.92
N VAL A 746 -6.58 20.91 38.17
CA VAL A 746 -7.94 21.14 38.67
C VAL A 746 -8.03 20.67 40.12
N GLN A 747 -8.59 21.48 41.00
CA GLN A 747 -8.92 21.10 42.38
C GLN A 747 -10.44 20.89 42.50
N LEU A 748 -10.86 19.64 42.66
CA LEU A 748 -12.28 19.27 42.69
C LEU A 748 -13.00 19.67 43.99
N LYS A 749 -12.26 19.91 45.08
CA LYS A 749 -12.80 20.36 46.39
C LYS A 749 -11.88 21.40 47.00
N LYS A 750 -12.42 22.52 47.50
CA LYS A 750 -11.65 23.69 48.02
C LYS A 750 -10.69 23.38 49.17
N GLU A 751 -10.93 22.29 49.91
CA GLU A 751 -10.13 21.86 51.07
C GLU A 751 -9.14 20.73 50.73
N SER A 752 -9.13 20.27 49.47
CA SER A 752 -8.26 19.18 49.01
C SER A 752 -6.87 19.67 48.59
N LYS A 753 -5.82 19.01 49.09
CA LYS A 753 -4.46 19.15 48.55
C LYS A 753 -4.21 18.33 47.26
N LYS A 754 -5.12 17.42 46.87
CA LYS A 754 -5.03 16.71 45.59
C LYS A 754 -5.53 17.62 44.45
N SER A 755 -4.77 17.63 43.35
CA SER A 755 -5.15 18.27 42.09
C SER A 755 -4.86 17.35 40.91
N GLU A 756 -5.87 17.09 40.11
CA GLU A 756 -5.81 16.22 38.94
C GLU A 756 -5.50 17.03 37.67
N ARG A 757 -5.10 16.38 36.59
CA ARG A 757 -4.81 17.06 35.33
C ARG A 757 -6.13 17.23 34.56
N LEU A 758 -6.34 18.39 33.94
CA LEU A 758 -7.60 18.72 33.28
C LEU A 758 -7.95 17.73 32.16
N GLY A 759 -6.96 17.30 31.37
CA GLY A 759 -7.14 16.26 30.33
C GLY A 759 -7.58 14.89 30.85
N ASP A 760 -7.39 14.60 32.15
CA ASP A 760 -7.86 13.36 32.79
C ASP A 760 -9.35 13.46 33.17
N LEU A 761 -9.90 14.68 33.24
CA LEU A 761 -11.27 15.01 33.69
C LEU A 761 -12.18 15.49 32.55
N ALA A 762 -11.60 16.02 31.47
CA ALA A 762 -12.32 16.64 30.36
C ALA A 762 -11.53 16.60 29.05
N GLN A 763 -12.21 16.27 27.94
CA GLN A 763 -11.64 16.26 26.60
C GLN A 763 -11.67 17.67 25.99
N VAL A 764 -10.56 18.14 25.42
CA VAL A 764 -10.44 19.49 24.84
C VAL A 764 -10.38 19.41 23.31
N LEU A 765 -11.47 19.80 22.65
CA LEU A 765 -11.65 19.69 21.21
C LEU A 765 -11.65 21.07 20.51
N PRO A 766 -10.92 21.26 19.41
CA PRO A 766 -10.98 22.50 18.63
C PRO A 766 -12.31 22.59 17.84
N LYS A 767 -13.08 23.66 18.06
CA LYS A 767 -14.37 23.91 17.40
C LYS A 767 -14.13 25.02 16.38
N GLY A 768 -14.14 24.67 15.08
CA GLY A 768 -13.52 25.43 13.99
C GLY A 768 -13.61 26.97 14.08
N GLY A 769 -12.46 27.64 14.09
CA GLY A 769 -12.34 29.08 14.33
C GLY A 769 -11.49 29.38 15.57
N ARG A 770 -11.74 30.51 16.23
CA ARG A 770 -11.11 30.89 17.52
C ARG A 770 -11.91 30.37 18.72
N MET A 771 -12.35 29.11 18.68
CA MET A 771 -13.12 28.47 19.75
C MET A 771 -12.55 27.08 20.10
N LEU A 772 -12.57 26.76 21.38
CA LEU A 772 -12.40 25.40 21.88
C LEU A 772 -13.68 24.93 22.57
N MET A 773 -13.84 23.62 22.68
CA MET A 773 -14.93 22.96 23.35
C MET A 773 -14.35 21.98 24.36
N VAL A 774 -14.67 22.15 25.63
CA VAL A 774 -14.22 21.27 26.72
C VAL A 774 -15.41 20.45 27.17
N LEU A 775 -15.36 19.14 26.96
CA LEU A 775 -16.38 18.17 27.37
C LEU A 775 -15.94 17.51 28.67
N VAL A 776 -16.62 17.82 29.78
CA VAL A 776 -16.27 17.31 31.11
C VAL A 776 -16.97 15.97 31.33
N GLY A 777 -16.22 14.96 31.78
CA GLY A 777 -16.73 13.59 31.93
C GLY A 777 -17.85 13.47 32.97
N GLU A 778 -17.73 14.20 34.07
CA GLU A 778 -18.72 14.24 35.15
C GLU A 778 -19.27 15.65 35.35
N LYS A 779 -20.59 15.76 35.49
CA LYS A 779 -21.31 17.04 35.58
C LYS A 779 -20.83 17.91 36.74
N ASP A 780 -20.57 17.31 37.90
CA ASP A 780 -20.19 18.03 39.11
C ASP A 780 -18.77 18.65 39.04
N HIS A 781 -17.95 18.20 38.08
CA HIS A 781 -16.61 18.74 37.86
C HIS A 781 -16.60 20.01 36.98
N ILE A 782 -17.70 20.38 36.32
CA ILE A 782 -17.70 21.48 35.34
C ILE A 782 -17.28 22.83 35.93
N HIS A 783 -17.73 23.17 37.14
CA HIS A 783 -17.35 24.43 37.80
C HIS A 783 -15.88 24.45 38.25
N ALA A 784 -15.32 23.28 38.62
CA ALA A 784 -13.90 23.17 38.97
C ALA A 784 -13.02 23.34 37.72
N VAL A 785 -13.38 22.68 36.61
CA VAL A 785 -12.71 22.82 35.30
C VAL A 785 -12.81 24.26 34.78
N GLN A 786 -14.00 24.88 34.85
CA GLN A 786 -14.21 26.28 34.45
C GLN A 786 -13.33 27.24 35.26
N SER A 787 -13.26 27.05 36.59
CA SER A 787 -12.45 27.85 37.50
C SER A 787 -10.95 27.70 37.23
N ALA A 788 -10.48 26.48 36.92
CA ALA A 788 -9.08 26.22 36.60
C ALA A 788 -8.63 26.91 35.30
N ILE A 789 -9.49 26.91 34.27
CA ILE A 789 -9.22 27.62 33.01
C ILE A 789 -9.22 29.15 33.21
N GLN A 790 -10.17 29.70 33.99
CA GLN A 790 -10.22 31.14 34.32
C GLN A 790 -9.04 31.59 35.19
N GLY A 791 -8.55 30.74 36.10
CA GLY A 791 -7.42 31.04 36.97
C GLY A 791 -6.05 31.03 36.29
N ALA A 792 -5.95 30.53 35.05
CA ALA A 792 -4.71 30.38 34.31
C ALA A 792 -4.23 31.73 33.73
N LYS A 793 -3.54 32.52 34.57
CA LYS A 793 -3.05 33.88 34.26
C LYS A 793 -2.26 33.99 32.95
N ASP A 794 -1.44 32.99 32.64
CA ASP A 794 -0.59 32.96 31.44
C ASP A 794 -1.40 32.70 30.14
N ILE A 795 -2.68 32.35 30.28
CA ILE A 795 -3.55 31.94 29.18
C ILE A 795 -4.69 32.94 28.93
N ASN A 796 -5.30 33.47 29.99
CA ASN A 796 -6.35 34.50 29.97
C ASN A 796 -7.53 34.15 29.03
N LEU A 797 -8.28 33.10 29.38
CA LEU A 797 -9.46 32.62 28.64
C LEU A 797 -10.72 32.71 29.49
N GLN A 798 -11.87 32.94 28.85
CA GLN A 798 -13.17 33.05 29.53
C GLN A 798 -14.14 31.93 29.10
N PRO A 799 -14.02 30.71 29.66
CA PRO A 799 -14.93 29.60 29.39
C PRO A 799 -16.37 29.90 29.81
N GLN A 800 -17.31 29.65 28.90
CA GLN A 800 -18.75 29.83 29.07
C GLN A 800 -19.46 28.46 28.97
N PRO A 801 -20.42 28.13 29.85
CA PRO A 801 -21.22 26.92 29.70
C PRO A 801 -22.01 26.90 28.38
N ASP A 802 -22.20 25.73 27.80
CA ASP A 802 -23.13 25.55 26.68
C ASP A 802 -24.60 25.59 27.14
N SER A 803 -25.48 26.10 26.30
CA SER A 803 -26.92 26.25 26.62
C SER A 803 -27.75 24.99 26.35
N GLN A 804 -27.21 24.04 25.59
CA GLN A 804 -27.86 22.77 25.25
C GLN A 804 -27.18 21.56 25.92
N ASN A 805 -25.88 21.66 26.24
CA ASN A 805 -25.11 20.58 26.88
C ASN A 805 -24.55 21.00 28.26
N PRO A 806 -25.12 20.49 29.38
CA PRO A 806 -24.71 20.90 30.73
C PRO A 806 -23.33 20.38 31.16
N ASN A 807 -22.66 19.55 30.36
CA ASN A 807 -21.31 19.04 30.61
C ASN A 807 -20.24 19.75 29.73
N GLN A 808 -20.61 20.78 28.96
CA GLN A 808 -19.75 21.41 27.97
C GLN A 808 -19.42 22.87 28.33
N LEU A 809 -18.14 23.24 28.19
CA LEU A 809 -17.69 24.63 28.19
C LEU A 809 -17.22 25.02 26.78
N ASN A 810 -17.77 26.10 26.24
CA ASN A 810 -17.26 26.76 25.04
C ASN A 810 -16.21 27.82 25.47
N VAL A 811 -15.01 27.78 24.89
CA VAL A 811 -13.88 28.63 25.31
C VAL A 811 -13.40 29.50 24.15
N PRO A 812 -13.74 30.80 24.11
CA PRO A 812 -13.25 31.71 23.08
C PRO A 812 -11.76 32.03 23.27
N ILE A 813 -11.02 31.98 22.16
CA ILE A 813 -9.60 32.33 22.09
C ILE A 813 -9.48 33.80 21.66
N PRO A 814 -8.94 34.72 22.50
CA PRO A 814 -8.75 36.11 22.10
C PRO A 814 -7.68 36.23 21.00
N PRO A 815 -7.73 37.26 20.13
CA PRO A 815 -6.65 37.56 19.20
C PRO A 815 -5.32 37.79 19.94
N PRO A 816 -4.16 37.43 19.35
CA PRO A 816 -2.87 37.76 19.93
C PRO A 816 -2.68 39.28 19.99
N THR A 817 -2.36 39.80 21.18
CA THR A 817 -1.90 41.19 21.31
C THR A 817 -0.47 41.31 20.82
N LYS A 818 -0.04 42.51 20.43
CA LYS A 818 1.35 42.78 20.03
C LYS A 818 2.34 42.30 21.10
N GLU A 819 2.08 42.63 22.36
CA GLU A 819 2.88 42.22 23.52
C GLU A 819 3.00 40.69 23.64
N SER A 820 1.91 39.95 23.39
CA SER A 820 1.93 38.49 23.40
C SER A 820 2.74 37.88 22.25
N ARG A 821 2.75 38.52 21.07
CA ARG A 821 3.58 38.11 19.92
C ARG A 821 5.05 38.42 20.18
N ASP A 822 5.37 39.61 20.70
CA ASP A 822 6.73 40.03 21.05
C ASP A 822 7.32 39.13 22.17
N LEU A 823 6.51 38.74 23.16
CA LEU A 823 6.90 37.78 24.20
C LEU A 823 7.11 36.35 23.65
N ALA A 824 6.26 35.89 22.73
CA ALA A 824 6.43 34.59 22.07
C ALA A 824 7.72 34.53 21.24
N LEU A 825 8.02 35.59 20.48
CA LEU A 825 9.27 35.75 19.73
C LEU A 825 10.50 35.79 20.64
N SER A 826 10.44 36.50 21.78
CA SER A 826 11.50 36.51 22.79
C SER A 826 11.77 35.10 23.34
N ASN A 827 10.72 34.36 23.69
CA ASN A 827 10.83 32.99 24.18
C ASN A 827 11.37 32.02 23.11
N ALA A 828 10.94 32.12 21.85
CA ALA A 828 11.43 31.30 20.75
C ALA A 828 12.95 31.45 20.55
N ASN A 829 13.46 32.69 20.58
CA ASN A 829 14.90 32.96 20.52
C ASN A 829 15.65 32.36 21.71
N LYS A 830 15.10 32.47 22.93
CA LYS A 830 15.70 31.92 24.17
C LYS A 830 15.78 30.39 24.15
N THR A 831 14.75 29.70 23.64
CA THR A 831 14.77 28.25 23.42
C THR A 831 15.81 27.87 22.36
N GLY A 832 15.90 28.65 21.28
CA GLY A 832 16.93 28.50 20.24
C GLY A 832 18.37 28.56 20.76
N GLU A 833 18.71 29.58 21.55
CA GLU A 833 20.03 29.67 22.19
C GLU A 833 20.28 28.52 23.17
N THR A 834 19.26 28.09 23.92
CA THR A 834 19.36 26.93 24.82
C THR A 834 19.72 25.66 24.03
N ALA A 835 19.14 25.44 22.86
CA ALA A 835 19.48 24.31 21.99
C ALA A 835 20.91 24.42 21.42
N LYS A 836 21.36 25.61 21.00
CA LYS A 836 22.75 25.84 20.55
C LYS A 836 23.77 25.50 21.63
N VAL A 837 23.49 25.85 22.89
CA VAL A 837 24.36 25.51 24.04
C VAL A 837 24.49 24.00 24.20
N VAL A 838 23.41 23.22 24.04
CA VAL A 838 23.47 21.74 24.08
C VAL A 838 24.30 21.17 22.92
N VAL A 839 24.17 21.72 21.70
CA VAL A 839 24.98 21.30 20.55
C VAL A 839 26.49 21.58 20.77
N GLN A 840 26.85 22.75 21.33
CA GLN A 840 28.24 23.06 21.68
C GLN A 840 28.76 22.22 22.86
N ALA A 841 27.91 21.85 23.82
CA ALA A 841 28.27 20.92 24.89
C ALA A 841 28.59 19.52 24.33
N ALA A 842 27.76 19.00 23.41
CA ALA A 842 28.00 17.72 22.75
C ALA A 842 29.30 17.71 21.92
N ARG A 843 29.57 18.79 21.18
CA ARG A 843 30.88 19.03 20.52
C ARG A 843 32.04 18.95 21.51
N SER A 844 31.92 19.60 22.68
CA SER A 844 32.96 19.60 23.72
C SER A 844 33.25 18.19 24.26
N VAL A 845 32.22 17.34 24.40
CA VAL A 845 32.39 15.93 24.80
C VAL A 845 33.14 15.14 23.73
N GLN A 846 32.70 15.20 22.46
CA GLN A 846 33.36 14.45 21.38
C GLN A 846 34.79 14.95 21.11
N GLN A 847 35.05 16.26 21.21
CA GLN A 847 36.39 16.82 21.08
C GLN A 847 37.33 16.36 22.22
N LYS A 848 36.83 16.19 23.45
CA LYS A 848 37.61 15.59 24.55
C LYS A 848 37.95 14.13 24.28
N ARG A 849 37.03 13.35 23.72
CA ARG A 849 37.26 11.95 23.30
C ARG A 849 38.37 11.85 22.24
N LEU A 850 38.28 12.65 21.18
CA LEU A 850 39.31 12.67 20.13
C LEU A 850 40.69 13.10 20.66
N ARG A 851 40.76 14.09 21.56
CA ARG A 851 42.02 14.47 22.23
C ARG A 851 42.56 13.38 23.16
N ALA A 852 41.71 12.58 23.79
CA ALA A 852 42.14 11.45 24.60
C ALA A 852 42.79 10.36 23.75
N MET A 853 42.22 10.04 22.58
CA MET A 853 42.82 9.12 21.59
C MET A 853 44.17 9.65 21.06
N GLU A 854 44.27 10.96 20.81
CA GLU A 854 45.52 11.63 20.39
C GLU A 854 46.62 11.50 21.45
N LEU A 855 46.29 11.78 22.72
CA LEU A 855 47.22 11.64 23.85
C LEU A 855 47.62 10.17 24.12
N LYS A 856 46.67 9.23 24.03
CA LYS A 856 46.92 7.78 24.13
C LYS A 856 47.72 7.23 22.93
N LYS A 857 47.81 7.98 21.81
CA LYS A 857 48.37 7.54 20.51
C LYS A 857 47.72 6.27 19.94
N THR A 858 46.47 5.98 20.31
CA THR A 858 45.72 4.78 19.85
C THR A 858 45.29 4.86 18.39
N VAL A 859 45.25 6.06 17.80
CA VAL A 859 44.75 6.32 16.45
C VAL A 859 45.80 7.07 15.62
N ARG A 860 45.88 6.78 14.31
CA ARG A 860 46.79 7.49 13.39
C ARG A 860 46.42 8.98 13.27
N PRO A 861 47.38 9.92 13.23
CA PRO A 861 47.11 11.36 13.13
C PRO A 861 46.19 11.76 11.97
N ASP A 862 46.34 11.13 10.80
CA ASP A 862 45.48 11.42 9.63
C ASP A 862 44.01 11.02 9.85
N ALA A 863 43.78 9.93 10.59
CA ALA A 863 42.44 9.48 10.95
C ALA A 863 41.82 10.43 11.99
N LEU A 864 42.57 10.86 13.01
CA LEU A 864 42.14 11.89 13.96
C LEU A 864 41.82 13.22 13.28
N LYS A 865 42.62 13.63 12.29
CA LYS A 865 42.39 14.84 11.49
C LYS A 865 41.13 14.74 10.62
N LYS A 866 40.86 13.56 10.04
CA LYS A 866 39.62 13.28 9.31
C LYS A 866 38.40 13.25 10.24
N ALA A 867 38.51 12.62 11.41
CA ALA A 867 37.45 12.55 12.41
C ALA A 867 37.07 13.94 12.96
N HIS A 868 38.04 14.80 13.28
CA HIS A 868 37.77 16.19 13.64
C HIS A 868 37.01 16.95 12.54
N LYS A 869 37.38 16.75 11.27
CA LYS A 869 36.67 17.40 10.14
C LYS A 869 35.22 16.92 10.00
N GLU A 870 34.95 15.65 10.28
CA GLU A 870 33.59 15.10 10.21
C GLU A 870 32.73 15.52 11.40
N MET A 871 33.31 15.54 12.61
CA MET A 871 32.70 16.08 13.84
C MET A 871 32.20 17.52 13.65
N GLU A 872 33.04 18.40 13.08
CA GLU A 872 32.69 19.80 12.88
C GLU A 872 31.54 19.96 11.85
N LYS A 873 31.49 19.17 10.77
CA LYS A 873 30.32 19.16 9.86
C LYS A 873 29.02 18.79 10.55
N ILE A 874 29.04 17.75 11.40
CA ILE A 874 27.87 17.27 12.15
C ILE A 874 27.35 18.38 13.08
N VAL A 875 28.27 19.09 13.74
CA VAL A 875 27.97 20.25 14.59
C VAL A 875 27.45 21.45 13.78
N GLU A 876 28.08 21.79 12.66
CA GLU A 876 27.62 22.86 11.75
C GLU A 876 26.20 22.59 11.25
N LYS A 877 25.90 21.35 10.83
CA LYS A 877 24.55 20.92 10.44
C LYS A 877 23.57 21.09 11.61
N GLY A 878 23.90 20.60 12.80
CA GLY A 878 23.06 20.74 13.99
C GLY A 878 22.76 22.21 14.35
N VAL A 879 23.75 23.10 14.24
CA VAL A 879 23.55 24.54 14.48
C VAL A 879 22.69 25.19 13.38
N GLN A 880 22.84 24.78 12.12
CA GLN A 880 21.96 25.23 11.03
C GLN A 880 20.52 24.76 11.21
N ASP A 881 20.31 23.52 11.64
CA ASP A 881 18.97 22.95 11.81
C ASP A 881 18.24 23.56 13.03
N VAL A 882 18.97 23.85 14.12
CA VAL A 882 18.47 24.70 15.22
C VAL A 882 18.04 26.08 14.72
N LYS A 883 18.84 26.73 13.85
CA LYS A 883 18.47 28.02 13.27
C LYS A 883 17.21 27.93 12.40
N LYS A 884 17.12 26.94 11.50
CA LYS A 884 15.94 26.74 10.63
C LYS A 884 14.65 26.58 11.44
N ALA A 885 14.68 25.83 12.53
CA ALA A 885 13.52 25.62 13.40
C ALA A 885 13.03 26.94 14.03
N VAL A 886 13.95 27.78 14.53
CA VAL A 886 13.63 29.08 15.11
C VAL A 886 13.14 30.07 14.05
N ASP A 887 13.80 30.15 12.88
CA ASP A 887 13.41 31.04 11.79
C ASP A 887 12.02 30.66 11.22
N ALA A 888 11.70 29.36 11.13
CA ALA A 888 10.38 28.87 10.73
C ALA A 888 9.29 29.18 11.76
N ALA A 889 9.55 28.92 13.06
CA ALA A 889 8.63 29.28 14.14
C ALA A 889 8.37 30.79 14.18
N ARG A 890 9.42 31.61 14.01
CA ARG A 890 9.33 33.07 13.89
C ARG A 890 8.43 33.49 12.73
N LYS A 891 8.64 32.96 11.53
CA LYS A 891 7.80 33.27 10.36
C LYS A 891 6.32 32.96 10.63
N ASN A 892 6.03 31.83 11.28
CA ASN A 892 4.68 31.43 11.66
C ASN A 892 4.05 32.28 12.78
N MET A 893 4.85 33.03 13.55
CA MET A 893 4.41 34.03 14.53
C MET A 893 4.25 35.44 13.92
N GLU A 894 5.04 35.77 12.90
CA GLU A 894 4.95 37.06 12.18
C GLU A 894 3.79 37.09 11.15
N GLN A 895 3.39 35.93 10.62
CA GLN A 895 2.24 35.77 9.72
C GLN A 895 0.87 35.64 10.45
N ALA A 896 0.83 35.75 11.78
CA ALA A 896 -0.36 35.45 12.62
C ALA A 896 -0.63 36.52 13.70
#